data_AF-A0A7V3ADK9-F1
#
_entry.id   AF-A0A7V3ADK9-F1
#
_cell.length_a   1.000
_cell.length_b   1.000
_cell.length_c   1.000
_cell.angle_alpha   90.00
_cell.angle_beta   90.00
_cell.angle_gamma   90.00
#
_symmetry.space_group_name_H-M   'P 1'
#
loop_
_entity.id
_entity.type
_entity.pdbx_description
1 polymer ?
#
loop_
_entity_poly.entity_id
_entity_poly.type
_entity_poly.pdbx_seq_one_letter_code
_entity_poly.pdbx_strand_id
1 'polypeptide(L)'
;MRTFQVFLSAPRSIGPGRAATLAFLLCVTCTSVAQQTPASISHDYRTCETCRKALDKSLGYLKANLNDKVLRGNWYAEFLGAFYAGFAFLMDGNSQKEAEQCAKHLCKYFDWVKRHGGYEGWFCSMAMLYLTEYSLRYGVTPEIAEKLEWGAKWVHKTREREGGWFHGPRWGQGNYALDISSVGCGYFMALEEMRVLGLQTGPALEEAREYVNKVCDGKSVAYGLHGRGGFSLAAASYILLGLTSTGQDDDPRVKGIGNHLKQNFRDIRKAHACGYLHHFAVAAALHRVGPEAYAPFSEYYLHQYVIPNMRPDGTVGNFPNDSSDDPAKAYAALRESSDYVSTAVAVAMILLERPNAFSPMRIKKPGSMSNKDAFKIASEALARGDLARAYKHFAEVLPFGDDDSLVPQAQAEMKKIEEPLKQAVQAAREFDAQGIEKAKMQLDAKEYMSAVLTYEGIVKNYEELVRKYAGMPQVGDAKGRIAELRKIISPLRIQAVYSGQAAGGSGVGPPAVQPNASSGNSPPVDLAAVTGAFAPADAEKTKAAENRLKARVADAIEAGGRPRCTSKLFGVRMVLLSLNERGEMQVELEKGGRVDLRWSQLQPPDLAALAMDLSQSQGTPADHALAAFYLRQQGEREKAEEYLLKVGAEAVELRETLGLK
;
A
#
# COMPACT_ATOMS: atom_id res chain seq x y z
N MET A 1 9.21 60.51 8.83
CA MET A 1 10.22 60.97 7.85
C MET A 1 11.62 60.56 8.30
N ARG A 2 12.11 59.41 7.82
CA ARG A 2 13.53 59.03 7.86
C ARG A 2 13.81 58.21 6.60
N THR A 3 14.71 58.74 5.78
CA THR A 3 15.15 58.26 4.47
C THR A 3 16.19 57.15 4.65
N PHE A 4 16.03 56.02 3.96
CA PHE A 4 17.06 54.98 3.82
C PHE A 4 17.66 55.07 2.42
N GLN A 5 18.98 55.27 2.36
CA GLN A 5 19.77 55.41 1.16
C GLN A 5 20.24 54.03 0.66
N VAL A 6 20.10 53.83 -0.64
CA VAL A 6 20.57 52.70 -1.45
C VAL A 6 22.06 52.90 -1.77
N PHE A 7 22.87 51.84 -1.64
CA PHE A 7 24.19 51.78 -2.27
C PHE A 7 24.27 50.57 -3.21
N LEU A 8 24.28 50.88 -4.52
CA LEU A 8 24.75 50.00 -5.59
C LEU A 8 26.22 50.30 -5.83
N SER A 9 27.07 49.28 -5.93
CA SER A 9 28.43 49.40 -6.49
C SER A 9 28.96 48.04 -6.95
N ALA A 10 29.10 47.90 -8.27
CA ALA A 10 30.07 47.07 -9.00
C ALA A 10 30.54 47.93 -10.21
N PRO A 11 31.58 47.58 -11.01
CA PRO A 11 32.52 46.44 -10.98
C PRO A 11 34.01 46.80 -11.21
N ARG A 12 34.92 45.83 -11.08
CA ARG A 12 36.28 45.75 -11.67
C ARG A 12 36.55 44.26 -11.94
N SER A 13 37.20 43.75 -12.98
CA SER A 13 37.83 44.25 -14.20
C SER A 13 38.16 42.99 -15.04
N ILE A 14 38.00 43.04 -16.37
CA ILE A 14 38.42 41.98 -17.30
C ILE A 14 39.81 42.31 -17.85
N GLY A 15 40.69 41.31 -17.97
CA GLY A 15 41.90 41.32 -18.79
C GLY A 15 42.27 39.91 -19.27
N PRO A 16 42.86 39.72 -20.48
CA PRO A 16 42.62 38.55 -21.33
C PRO A 16 43.85 37.64 -21.52
N GLY A 17 43.65 36.36 -21.88
CA GLY A 17 44.75 35.48 -22.30
C GLY A 17 44.38 34.01 -22.57
N ARG A 18 44.15 33.71 -23.85
CA ARG A 18 44.01 32.41 -24.57
C ARG A 18 44.87 31.25 -23.99
N ALA A 19 44.32 30.07 -23.71
CA ALA A 19 44.10 28.90 -24.59
C ALA A 19 45.32 27.98 -24.83
N ALA A 20 45.27 26.75 -24.29
CA ALA A 20 45.83 25.48 -24.82
C ALA A 20 45.55 24.37 -23.76
N THR A 21 44.58 23.47 -23.92
CA THR A 21 44.59 22.23 -24.71
C THR A 21 45.54 21.14 -24.18
N LEU A 22 44.93 20.07 -23.64
CA LEU A 22 45.41 18.68 -23.48
C LEU A 22 46.76 18.44 -22.77
N ALA A 23 46.73 17.76 -21.61
CA ALA A 23 46.86 16.30 -21.54
C ALA A 23 47.06 15.79 -20.09
N PHE A 24 46.29 14.76 -19.77
CA PHE A 24 46.71 13.53 -19.05
C PHE A 24 47.02 13.55 -17.54
N LEU A 25 46.13 12.83 -16.83
CA LEU A 25 46.41 11.84 -15.78
C LEU A 25 47.10 12.31 -14.48
N LEU A 26 46.34 12.37 -13.38
CA LEU A 26 46.25 11.30 -12.37
C LEU A 26 45.50 11.78 -11.11
N CYS A 27 44.73 10.86 -10.52
CA CYS A 27 44.23 10.86 -9.15
C CYS A 27 43.01 11.73 -8.79
N VAL A 28 41.83 11.34 -9.28
CA VAL A 28 40.65 11.25 -8.40
C VAL A 28 39.87 9.98 -8.77
N THR A 29 40.18 8.88 -8.08
CA THR A 29 39.29 7.72 -7.99
C THR A 29 38.07 8.13 -7.17
N CYS A 30 37.08 8.74 -7.81
CA CYS A 30 35.71 8.71 -7.31
C CYS A 30 35.20 7.28 -7.54
N THR A 31 35.30 6.44 -6.52
CA THR A 31 34.45 5.25 -6.40
C THR A 31 33.01 5.74 -6.39
N SER A 32 32.38 5.78 -7.55
CA SER A 32 30.94 5.79 -7.68
C SER A 32 30.43 4.46 -7.13
N VAL A 33 30.21 4.42 -5.82
CA VAL A 33 29.27 3.48 -5.22
C VAL A 33 27.93 3.86 -5.81
N ALA A 34 27.55 3.17 -6.88
CA ALA A 34 26.18 3.10 -7.30
C ALA A 34 25.39 2.58 -6.10
N GLN A 35 24.73 3.48 -5.37
CA GLN A 35 23.64 3.11 -4.48
C GLN A 35 22.57 2.49 -5.37
N GLN A 36 22.63 1.17 -5.51
CA GLN A 36 21.48 0.38 -5.88
C GLN A 36 20.38 0.79 -4.92
N THR A 37 19.39 1.55 -5.43
CA THR A 37 18.13 1.71 -4.73
C THR A 37 17.57 0.29 -4.65
N PRO A 38 17.45 -0.33 -3.46
CA PRO A 38 16.81 -1.63 -3.38
C PRO A 38 15.41 -1.45 -3.95
N ALA A 39 14.94 -2.41 -4.74
CA ALA A 39 13.52 -2.56 -5.01
C ALA A 39 12.85 -2.72 -3.64
N SER A 40 12.42 -1.61 -3.04
CA SER A 40 12.00 -1.57 -1.64
C SER A 40 10.66 -2.28 -1.57
N ILE A 41 10.70 -3.54 -1.18
CA ILE A 41 9.55 -4.20 -0.59
C ILE A 41 9.15 -3.28 0.56
N SER A 42 8.04 -2.57 0.43
CA SER A 42 7.48 -1.81 1.55
C SER A 42 7.34 -2.79 2.71
N HIS A 43 7.98 -2.49 3.83
CA HIS A 43 7.85 -3.30 5.03
C HIS A 43 6.34 -3.50 5.31
N ASP A 44 5.93 -4.75 5.55
CA ASP A 44 4.55 -5.08 5.90
C ASP A 44 4.52 -5.62 7.33
N TYR A 45 4.01 -4.82 8.26
CA TYR A 45 3.90 -5.20 9.68
C TYR A 45 3.20 -6.55 9.89
N ARG A 46 2.34 -6.99 8.97
CA ARG A 46 1.62 -8.26 9.08
C ARG A 46 2.57 -9.45 8.97
N THR A 47 3.64 -9.28 8.19
CA THR A 47 4.71 -10.27 7.98
C THR A 47 5.85 -10.12 8.99
N CYS A 48 6.04 -8.92 9.55
CA CYS A 48 7.02 -8.67 10.60
C CYS A 48 6.49 -9.06 11.99
N GLU A 49 7.04 -10.12 12.59
CA GLU A 49 6.64 -10.58 13.92
C GLU A 49 6.80 -9.49 15.01
N THR A 50 7.86 -8.70 14.95
CA THR A 50 8.12 -7.60 15.90
C THR A 50 7.03 -6.54 15.82
N CYS A 51 6.69 -6.08 14.61
CA CYS A 51 5.66 -5.06 14.40
C CYS A 51 4.27 -5.58 14.76
N ARG A 52 3.95 -6.84 14.42
CA ARG A 52 2.68 -7.48 14.83
C ARG A 52 2.54 -7.56 16.35
N LYS A 53 3.58 -8.02 17.06
CA LYS A 53 3.58 -8.07 18.54
C LYS A 53 3.45 -6.69 19.16
N ALA A 54 4.14 -5.69 18.60
CA ALA A 54 4.03 -4.31 19.05
C ALA A 54 2.58 -3.80 18.88
N LEU A 55 1.98 -4.00 17.70
CA LEU A 55 0.60 -3.62 17.43
C LEU A 55 -0.39 -4.31 18.37
N ASP A 56 -0.33 -5.64 18.50
CA ASP A 56 -1.27 -6.41 19.31
C ASP A 56 -1.27 -5.94 20.77
N LYS A 57 -0.09 -5.73 21.36
CA LYS A 57 0.06 -5.23 22.73
C LYS A 57 -0.44 -3.79 22.88
N SER A 58 -0.02 -2.90 21.98
CA SER A 58 -0.38 -1.49 22.02
C SER A 58 -1.90 -1.30 21.84
N LEU A 59 -2.49 -1.98 20.86
CA LEU A 59 -3.93 -1.93 20.59
C LEU A 59 -4.73 -2.56 21.74
N GLY A 60 -4.24 -3.67 22.31
CA GLY A 60 -4.80 -4.25 23.54
C GLY A 60 -4.80 -3.28 24.71
N TYR A 61 -3.68 -2.55 24.91
CA TYR A 61 -3.59 -1.50 25.92
C TYR A 61 -4.60 -0.37 25.67
N LEU A 62 -4.71 0.13 24.43
CA LEU A 62 -5.66 1.21 24.10
C LEU A 62 -7.11 0.81 24.41
N LYS A 63 -7.51 -0.42 24.05
CA LYS A 63 -8.85 -0.96 24.32
C LYS A 63 -9.11 -1.12 25.81
N ALA A 64 -8.18 -1.73 26.54
CA ALA A 64 -8.30 -1.95 27.99
C ALA A 64 -8.40 -0.63 28.77
N ASN A 65 -7.81 0.44 28.25
CA ASN A 65 -7.78 1.75 28.89
C ASN A 65 -8.76 2.76 28.28
N LEU A 66 -9.56 2.40 27.26
CA LEU A 66 -10.63 3.25 26.74
C LEU A 66 -11.84 3.23 27.70
N ASN A 67 -11.66 3.83 28.86
CA ASN A 67 -12.66 3.89 29.91
C ASN A 67 -12.92 5.34 30.32
N ASP A 68 -13.98 5.51 31.10
CA ASP A 68 -14.38 6.81 31.63
C ASP A 68 -13.28 7.50 32.45
N LYS A 69 -12.26 6.82 32.98
CA LYS A 69 -11.17 7.49 33.71
C LYS A 69 -10.16 8.12 32.76
N VAL A 70 -9.84 7.47 31.64
CA VAL A 70 -9.02 8.07 30.58
C VAL A 70 -9.79 9.16 29.85
N LEU A 71 -11.11 8.99 29.73
CA LEU A 71 -12.05 9.96 29.14
C LEU A 71 -12.64 10.96 30.16
N ARG A 72 -12.18 11.01 31.42
CA ARG A 72 -12.56 12.00 32.46
C ARG A 72 -11.36 12.43 33.34
N GLY A 73 -10.13 12.28 32.83
CA GLY A 73 -8.88 12.73 33.47
C GLY A 73 -8.69 14.26 33.52
N ASN A 74 -7.53 14.76 33.08
CA ASN A 74 -7.38 16.19 32.81
C ASN A 74 -7.88 16.43 31.39
N TRP A 75 -8.75 17.43 31.20
CA TRP A 75 -9.48 17.72 29.96
C TRP A 75 -8.62 17.63 28.68
N TYR A 76 -7.35 18.05 28.77
CA TYR A 76 -6.38 18.01 27.69
C TYR A 76 -6.04 16.59 27.24
N ALA A 77 -5.76 15.70 28.19
CA ALA A 77 -5.40 14.30 27.93
C ALA A 77 -6.62 13.48 27.48
N GLU A 78 -7.80 13.78 28.01
CA GLU A 78 -9.06 13.11 27.63
C GLU A 78 -9.39 13.31 26.16
N PHE A 79 -9.42 14.59 25.76
CA PHE A 79 -9.82 14.97 24.42
C PHE A 79 -8.84 14.38 23.39
N LEU A 80 -7.54 14.58 23.61
CA LEU A 80 -6.52 14.08 22.69
C LEU A 80 -6.49 12.56 22.68
N GLY A 81 -6.74 11.92 23.83
CA GLY A 81 -6.89 10.47 23.92
C GLY A 81 -8.00 9.97 23.01
N ALA A 82 -9.21 10.55 23.10
CA ALA A 82 -10.33 10.18 22.24
C ALA A 82 -10.04 10.45 20.75
N PHE A 83 -9.41 11.57 20.41
CA PHE A 83 -9.05 11.92 19.05
C PHE A 83 -8.07 10.91 18.42
N TYR A 84 -6.90 10.71 19.02
CA TYR A 84 -5.87 9.84 18.44
C TYR A 84 -6.23 8.35 18.54
N ALA A 85 -6.80 7.91 19.66
CA ALA A 85 -7.26 6.53 19.79
C ALA A 85 -8.40 6.25 18.81
N GLY A 86 -9.30 7.23 18.62
CA GLY A 86 -10.32 7.18 17.59
C GLY A 86 -9.74 6.89 16.20
N PHE A 87 -8.71 7.63 15.77
CA PHE A 87 -8.04 7.37 14.49
C PHE A 87 -7.38 5.98 14.43
N ALA A 88 -6.73 5.56 15.51
CA ALA A 88 -6.18 4.21 15.60
C ALA A 88 -7.27 3.13 15.43
N PHE A 89 -8.42 3.29 16.08
CA PHE A 89 -9.55 2.35 15.97
C PHE A 89 -10.23 2.38 14.60
N LEU A 90 -10.36 3.57 14.00
CA LEU A 90 -10.81 3.73 12.62
C LEU A 90 -9.88 2.96 11.68
N MET A 91 -8.57 3.20 11.76
CA MET A 91 -7.57 2.56 10.91
C MET A 91 -7.49 1.05 11.15
N ASP A 92 -7.68 0.56 12.37
CA ASP A 92 -7.68 -0.88 12.66
C ASP A 92 -8.77 -1.61 11.86
N GLY A 93 -9.97 -1.02 11.84
CA GLY A 93 -11.14 -1.54 11.10
C GLY A 93 -11.87 -2.68 11.80
N ASN A 94 -11.32 -3.26 12.87
CA ASN A 94 -11.98 -4.27 13.72
C ASN A 94 -12.46 -3.69 15.06
N SER A 95 -12.29 -2.38 15.29
CA SER A 95 -12.56 -1.70 16.57
C SER A 95 -13.67 -0.64 16.46
N GLN A 96 -14.77 -1.01 15.77
CA GLN A 96 -15.86 -0.06 15.49
C GLN A 96 -16.53 0.47 16.77
N LYS A 97 -16.70 -0.37 17.80
CA LYS A 97 -17.32 0.03 19.07
C LYS A 97 -16.49 1.09 19.79
N GLU A 98 -15.18 0.91 19.79
CA GLU A 98 -14.22 1.83 20.37
C GLU A 98 -14.15 3.15 19.59
N ALA A 99 -14.18 3.11 18.26
CA ALA A 99 -14.27 4.30 17.42
C ALA A 99 -15.57 5.09 17.68
N GLU A 100 -16.71 4.41 17.82
CA GLU A 100 -17.99 5.03 18.16
C GLU A 100 -17.96 5.67 19.56
N GLN A 101 -17.31 5.02 20.53
CA GLN A 101 -17.12 5.57 21.87
C GLN A 101 -16.30 6.87 21.83
N CYS A 102 -15.23 6.93 21.04
CA CYS A 102 -14.47 8.16 20.82
C CYS A 102 -15.34 9.26 20.16
N ALA A 103 -16.17 8.91 19.17
CA ALA A 103 -17.07 9.86 18.51
C ALA A 103 -18.10 10.45 19.48
N LYS A 104 -18.73 9.61 20.31
CA LYS A 104 -19.65 10.05 21.37
C LYS A 104 -18.97 10.97 22.37
N HIS A 105 -17.72 10.68 22.73
CA HIS A 105 -16.96 11.53 23.64
C HIS A 105 -16.68 12.91 23.01
N LEU A 106 -16.27 12.95 21.75
CA LEU A 106 -16.02 14.20 21.02
C LEU A 106 -17.31 14.98 20.75
N CYS A 107 -18.48 14.34 20.60
CA CYS A 107 -19.77 15.03 20.57
C CYS A 107 -20.07 15.75 21.90
N LYS A 108 -19.83 15.10 23.05
CA LYS A 108 -19.98 15.71 24.38
C LYS A 108 -19.06 16.91 24.58
N TYR A 109 -17.90 16.93 23.93
CA TYR A 109 -17.01 18.09 23.96
C TYR A 109 -17.68 19.35 23.39
N PHE A 110 -18.43 19.25 22.28
CA PHE A 110 -19.18 20.39 21.75
C PHE A 110 -20.22 20.93 22.75
N ASP A 111 -20.91 20.05 23.48
CA ASP A 111 -21.84 20.45 24.54
C ASP A 111 -21.14 21.12 25.72
N TRP A 112 -19.89 20.73 25.99
CA TRP A 112 -19.07 21.40 26.99
C TRP A 112 -18.66 22.80 26.52
N VAL A 113 -18.17 22.96 25.28
CA VAL A 113 -17.78 24.26 24.71
C VAL A 113 -18.99 25.21 24.70
N LYS A 114 -20.15 24.73 24.24
CA LYS A 114 -21.40 25.50 24.19
C LYS A 114 -21.84 26.02 25.57
N ARG A 115 -21.66 25.23 26.63
CA ARG A 115 -22.04 25.61 28.00
C ARG A 115 -21.05 26.54 28.69
N HIS A 116 -19.75 26.35 28.46
CA HIS A 116 -18.71 27.06 29.22
C HIS A 116 -18.10 28.23 28.46
N GLY A 117 -18.50 28.47 27.21
CA GLY A 117 -18.04 29.61 26.41
C GLY A 117 -16.53 29.61 26.14
N GLY A 118 -15.88 28.44 26.17
CA GLY A 118 -14.45 28.32 25.93
C GLY A 118 -14.10 28.57 24.47
N TYR A 119 -13.25 29.56 24.19
CA TYR A 119 -12.70 29.82 22.85
C TYR A 119 -11.60 28.81 22.49
N GLU A 120 -11.89 27.52 22.46
CA GLU A 120 -10.89 26.47 22.18
C GLU A 120 -10.94 26.05 20.70
N GLY A 121 -10.38 26.89 19.83
CA GLY A 121 -10.38 26.65 18.38
C GLY A 121 -9.64 25.36 18.01
N TRP A 122 -8.54 25.08 18.70
CA TRP A 122 -7.75 23.88 18.49
C TRP A 122 -8.54 22.58 18.66
N PHE A 123 -9.12 22.38 19.83
CA PHE A 123 -9.86 21.16 20.13
C PHE A 123 -11.15 21.07 19.32
N CYS A 124 -11.80 22.20 19.04
CA CYS A 124 -12.92 22.22 18.12
C CYS A 124 -12.51 21.72 16.72
N SER A 125 -11.38 22.19 16.17
CA SER A 125 -10.89 21.73 14.86
C SER A 125 -10.60 20.23 14.82
N MET A 126 -9.96 19.69 15.87
CA MET A 126 -9.67 18.26 15.99
C MET A 126 -10.95 17.43 16.15
N ALA A 127 -11.93 17.92 16.92
CA ALA A 127 -13.20 17.22 17.11
C ALA A 127 -13.96 17.13 15.80
N MET A 128 -14.03 18.25 15.06
CA MET A 128 -14.65 18.27 13.74
C MET A 128 -13.94 17.31 12.79
N LEU A 129 -12.60 17.36 12.72
CA LEU A 129 -11.78 16.51 11.86
C LEU A 129 -12.01 15.02 12.13
N TYR A 130 -12.01 14.59 13.39
CA TYR A 130 -12.30 13.19 13.71
C TYR A 130 -13.75 12.81 13.38
N LEU A 131 -14.72 13.66 13.74
CA LEU A 131 -16.13 13.34 13.51
C LEU A 131 -16.48 13.29 12.02
N THR A 132 -15.85 14.12 11.18
CA THR A 132 -16.02 14.04 9.73
C THR A 132 -15.38 12.77 9.17
N GLU A 133 -14.14 12.43 9.53
CA GLU A 133 -13.51 11.16 9.13
C GLU A 133 -14.29 9.92 9.62
N TYR A 134 -14.81 9.96 10.85
CA TYR A 134 -15.71 8.92 11.36
C TYR A 134 -16.98 8.82 10.52
N SER A 135 -17.60 9.95 10.19
CA SER A 135 -18.84 10.01 9.41
C SER A 135 -18.63 9.61 7.96
N LEU A 136 -17.47 9.93 7.39
CA LEU A 136 -17.07 9.43 6.09
C LEU A 136 -17.07 7.89 6.12
N ARG A 137 -16.52 7.27 7.17
CA ARG A 137 -16.42 5.81 7.24
C ARG A 137 -17.72 5.08 7.59
N TYR A 138 -18.50 5.63 8.52
CA TYR A 138 -19.63 4.93 9.13
C TYR A 138 -20.99 5.61 8.91
N GLY A 139 -21.02 6.70 8.15
CA GLY A 139 -22.21 7.52 7.92
C GLY A 139 -22.42 8.57 9.01
N VAL A 140 -23.17 9.61 8.66
CA VAL A 140 -23.52 10.71 9.56
C VAL A 140 -24.74 10.34 10.39
N THR A 141 -24.64 10.42 11.72
CA THR A 141 -25.81 10.32 12.61
C THR A 141 -26.43 11.71 12.83
N PRO A 142 -27.72 11.82 13.21
CA PRO A 142 -28.34 13.10 13.52
C PRO A 142 -27.60 13.89 14.60
N GLU A 143 -27.08 13.21 15.62
CA GLU A 143 -26.28 13.83 16.68
C GLU A 143 -24.96 14.41 16.13
N ILE A 144 -24.22 13.65 15.32
CA ILE A 144 -22.97 14.13 14.72
C ILE A 144 -23.23 15.30 13.76
N ALA A 145 -24.28 15.22 12.94
CA ALA A 145 -24.70 16.32 12.07
C ALA A 145 -24.95 17.61 12.87
N GLU A 146 -25.73 17.53 13.95
CA GLU A 146 -26.00 18.67 14.84
C GLU A 146 -24.70 19.28 15.37
N LYS A 147 -23.75 18.44 15.85
CA LYS A 147 -22.49 18.93 16.41
C LYS A 147 -21.58 19.55 15.35
N LEU A 148 -21.47 18.93 14.17
CA LEU A 148 -20.66 19.45 13.07
C LEU A 148 -21.21 20.77 12.53
N GLU A 149 -22.51 20.88 12.31
CA GLU A 149 -23.14 22.12 11.84
C GLU A 149 -23.08 23.24 12.89
N TRP A 150 -23.21 22.91 14.17
CA TRP A 150 -22.89 23.86 15.24
C TRP A 150 -21.42 24.27 15.21
N GLY A 151 -20.52 23.30 15.00
CA GLY A 151 -19.09 23.51 14.84
C GLY A 151 -18.78 24.49 13.71
N ALA A 152 -19.38 24.33 12.53
CA ALA A 152 -19.21 25.27 11.42
C ALA A 152 -19.68 26.70 11.75
N LYS A 153 -20.82 26.85 12.45
CA LYS A 153 -21.28 28.16 12.95
C LYS A 153 -20.29 28.74 13.97
N TRP A 154 -19.71 27.88 14.81
CA TRP A 154 -18.69 28.27 15.77
C TRP A 154 -17.41 28.75 15.08
N VAL A 155 -16.91 28.02 14.08
CA VAL A 155 -15.76 28.41 13.25
C VAL A 155 -15.95 29.80 12.67
N HIS A 156 -17.10 30.05 12.05
CA HIS A 156 -17.42 31.38 11.52
C HIS A 156 -17.42 32.45 12.62
N LYS A 157 -18.06 32.17 13.76
CA LYS A 157 -18.17 33.11 14.88
C LYS A 157 -16.82 33.44 15.52
N THR A 158 -15.91 32.49 15.58
CA THR A 158 -14.60 32.64 16.26
C THR A 158 -13.47 33.03 15.31
N ARG A 159 -13.80 33.32 14.04
CA ARG A 159 -12.84 33.81 13.07
C ARG A 159 -12.34 35.20 13.49
N GLU A 160 -11.03 35.37 13.44
CA GLU A 160 -10.39 36.65 13.71
C GLU A 160 -10.64 37.66 12.59
N ARG A 161 -10.57 38.96 12.93
CA ARG A 161 -10.83 40.05 11.98
C ARG A 161 -9.91 39.99 10.76
N GLU A 162 -8.65 39.60 10.96
CA GLU A 162 -7.64 39.51 9.90
C GLU A 162 -7.77 38.20 9.07
N GLY A 163 -8.61 37.29 9.54
CA GLY A 163 -8.67 35.89 9.15
C GLY A 163 -7.94 35.00 10.18
N GLY A 164 -8.18 33.68 10.09
CA GLY A 164 -7.55 32.71 10.98
C GLY A 164 -8.31 32.47 12.28
N TRP A 165 -7.71 31.62 13.13
CA TRP A 165 -8.32 31.14 14.36
C TRP A 165 -7.28 30.93 15.45
N PHE A 166 -7.64 31.34 16.66
CA PHE A 166 -6.80 31.12 17.82
C PHE A 166 -6.81 29.68 18.31
N HIS A 167 -5.69 29.26 18.88
CA HIS A 167 -5.60 27.99 19.61
C HIS A 167 -6.57 27.95 20.80
N GLY A 168 -6.46 28.92 21.72
CA GLY A 168 -7.45 29.19 22.77
C GLY A 168 -7.00 30.16 23.86
N PRO A 169 -7.92 30.72 24.68
CA PRO A 169 -7.65 31.80 25.63
C PRO A 169 -6.94 31.35 26.91
N ARG A 170 -6.81 30.03 27.12
CA ARG A 170 -6.46 29.43 28.41
C ARG A 170 -4.97 29.42 28.76
N TRP A 171 -4.08 29.95 27.92
CA TRP A 171 -2.65 30.00 28.23
C TRP A 171 -2.24 31.18 29.14
N GLY A 172 -3.16 31.71 29.95
CA GLY A 172 -2.91 32.33 31.26
C GLY A 172 -2.06 33.60 31.32
N GLN A 173 -1.48 34.05 30.21
CA GLN A 173 -0.75 35.29 30.09
C GLN A 173 -1.42 36.09 28.99
N GLY A 174 -1.78 37.34 29.29
CA GLY A 174 -2.71 38.19 28.52
C GLY A 174 -2.32 38.56 27.09
N ASN A 175 -1.54 37.75 26.36
CA ASN A 175 -1.02 38.06 25.02
C ASN A 175 -0.90 36.84 24.06
N TYR A 176 -1.46 35.66 24.35
CA TYR A 176 -1.27 34.47 23.47
C TYR A 176 -2.55 33.96 22.79
N ALA A 177 -3.39 34.89 22.35
CA ALA A 177 -4.29 34.59 21.24
C ALA A 177 -3.46 34.66 19.95
N LEU A 178 -2.74 33.58 19.62
CA LEU A 178 -1.96 33.46 18.39
C LEU A 178 -2.77 32.66 17.37
N ASP A 179 -2.91 33.22 16.16
CA ASP A 179 -3.37 32.47 15.00
C ASP A 179 -2.36 31.36 14.71
N ILE A 180 -2.82 30.11 14.77
CA ILE A 180 -1.99 28.94 14.49
C ILE A 180 -2.58 28.25 13.27
N SER A 181 -1.80 28.17 12.19
CA SER A 181 -2.25 27.59 10.92
C SER A 181 -2.79 26.17 11.05
N SER A 182 -2.31 25.38 11.99
CA SER A 182 -2.85 24.03 12.22
C SER A 182 -4.33 24.04 12.59
N VAL A 183 -4.83 25.07 13.30
CA VAL A 183 -6.26 25.23 13.62
C VAL A 183 -7.05 25.51 12.34
N GLY A 184 -6.65 26.53 11.57
CA GLY A 184 -7.33 26.89 10.33
C GLY A 184 -7.27 25.82 9.25
N CYS A 185 -6.13 25.11 9.13
CA CYS A 185 -5.97 23.99 8.21
C CYS A 185 -6.78 22.76 8.67
N GLY A 186 -6.90 22.53 9.98
CA GLY A 186 -7.78 21.51 10.54
C GLY A 186 -9.26 21.80 10.26
N TYR A 187 -9.69 23.06 10.42
CA TYR A 187 -11.03 23.49 10.02
C TYR A 187 -11.26 23.34 8.52
N PHE A 188 -10.30 23.72 7.67
CA PHE A 188 -10.39 23.52 6.23
C PHE A 188 -10.65 22.05 5.88
N MET A 189 -9.86 21.11 6.44
CA MET A 189 -10.07 19.68 6.22
C MET A 189 -11.48 19.25 6.61
N ALA A 190 -11.90 19.54 7.85
CA ALA A 190 -13.20 19.12 8.35
C ALA A 190 -14.35 19.74 7.56
N LEU A 191 -14.27 21.02 7.18
CA LEU A 191 -15.32 21.70 6.43
C LEU A 191 -15.44 21.21 4.99
N GLU A 192 -14.33 20.86 4.34
CA GLU A 192 -14.35 20.20 3.04
C GLU A 192 -15.03 18.83 3.13
N GLU A 193 -14.72 18.04 4.16
CA GLU A 193 -15.36 16.76 4.38
C GLU A 193 -16.85 16.91 4.73
N MET A 194 -17.23 17.91 5.52
CA MET A 194 -18.64 18.27 5.76
C MET A 194 -19.38 18.59 4.47
N ARG A 195 -18.78 19.38 3.56
CA ARG A 195 -19.37 19.69 2.24
C ARG A 195 -19.60 18.41 1.45
N VAL A 196 -18.61 17.53 1.44
CA VAL A 196 -18.74 16.22 0.81
C VAL A 196 -19.93 15.51 1.44
N LEU A 197 -19.97 15.35 2.76
CA LEU A 197 -21.07 14.75 3.55
C LEU A 197 -22.46 15.42 3.42
N GLY A 198 -22.62 16.48 2.63
CA GLY A 198 -23.89 17.19 2.44
C GLY A 198 -24.33 18.00 3.67
N LEU A 199 -23.42 18.27 4.61
CA LEU A 199 -23.70 19.04 5.82
C LEU A 199 -23.59 20.54 5.59
N GLN A 200 -24.33 21.32 6.38
CA GLN A 200 -24.29 22.77 6.28
C GLN A 200 -22.99 23.34 6.87
N THR A 201 -22.15 23.93 6.02
CA THR A 201 -20.93 24.63 6.44
C THR A 201 -21.16 26.12 6.64
N GLY A 202 -22.21 26.69 6.05
CA GLY A 202 -22.42 28.13 5.98
C GLY A 202 -21.21 28.87 5.36
N PRO A 203 -20.89 30.10 5.80
CA PRO A 203 -19.75 30.86 5.28
C PRO A 203 -18.37 30.30 5.70
N ALA A 204 -18.33 29.44 6.73
CA ALA A 204 -17.07 28.99 7.33
C ALA A 204 -16.14 28.27 6.33
N LEU A 205 -16.69 27.52 5.38
CA LEU A 205 -15.87 26.81 4.39
C LEU A 205 -15.12 27.78 3.48
N GLU A 206 -15.81 28.79 2.94
CA GLU A 206 -15.16 29.78 2.07
C GLU A 206 -14.13 30.62 2.84
N GLU A 207 -14.41 30.92 4.11
CA GLU A 207 -13.45 31.59 4.99
C GLU A 207 -12.20 30.73 5.28
N ALA A 208 -12.37 29.41 5.45
CA ALA A 208 -11.26 28.47 5.64
C ALA A 208 -10.44 28.30 4.35
N ARG A 209 -11.10 28.27 3.18
CA ARG A 209 -10.42 28.28 1.86
C ARG A 209 -9.62 29.56 1.65
N GLU A 210 -10.20 30.72 1.96
CA GLU A 210 -9.52 32.02 1.91
C GLU A 210 -8.29 32.01 2.82
N TYR A 211 -8.42 31.51 4.04
CA TYR A 211 -7.32 31.38 4.98
C TYR A 211 -6.20 30.49 4.43
N VAL A 212 -6.52 29.29 3.96
CA VAL A 212 -5.55 28.35 3.37
C VAL A 212 -4.81 29.00 2.20
N ASN A 213 -5.51 29.74 1.34
CA ASN A 213 -4.89 30.44 0.22
C ASN A 213 -3.92 31.57 0.66
N LYS A 214 -4.11 32.14 1.85
CA LYS A 214 -3.21 33.14 2.43
C LYS A 214 -1.97 32.51 3.06
N VAL A 215 -2.12 31.37 3.73
CA VAL A 215 -1.03 30.74 4.51
C VAL A 215 -0.25 29.66 3.76
N CYS A 216 -0.78 29.12 2.65
CA CYS A 216 -0.15 28.05 1.88
C CYS A 216 0.44 28.55 0.56
N ASP A 217 1.73 28.32 0.35
CA ASP A 217 2.48 28.72 -0.86
C ASP A 217 2.45 27.65 -1.99
N GLY A 218 1.59 26.64 -1.85
CA GLY A 218 1.56 25.47 -2.74
C GLY A 218 2.32 24.26 -2.23
N LYS A 219 3.21 24.41 -1.23
CA LYS A 219 4.09 23.34 -0.72
C LYS A 219 4.15 23.27 0.80
N SER A 220 4.15 24.42 1.44
CA SER A 220 4.33 24.61 2.87
C SER A 220 3.24 25.54 3.41
N VAL A 221 3.19 25.67 4.73
CA VAL A 221 2.25 26.54 5.43
C VAL A 221 3.00 27.45 6.41
N ALA A 222 2.71 28.75 6.37
CA ALA A 222 3.21 29.74 7.31
C ALA A 222 2.66 29.49 8.73
N TYR A 223 3.25 30.08 9.77
CA TYR A 223 2.73 29.98 11.14
C TYR A 223 1.75 31.13 11.44
N GLY A 224 0.47 30.90 11.17
CA GLY A 224 -0.53 31.96 11.12
C GLY A 224 -0.33 32.92 9.95
N LEU A 225 -1.20 33.92 9.83
CA LEU A 225 -1.16 34.92 8.75
C LEU A 225 0.12 35.77 8.71
N HIS A 226 0.78 35.96 9.86
CA HIS A 226 1.92 36.87 10.00
C HIS A 226 3.24 36.18 10.31
N GLY A 227 3.24 34.87 10.59
CA GLY A 227 4.44 34.18 11.06
C GLY A 227 5.39 33.76 9.96
N ARG A 228 6.66 33.60 10.34
CA ARG A 228 7.72 32.98 9.53
C ARG A 228 8.19 31.69 10.22
N GLY A 229 7.92 30.53 9.63
CA GLY A 229 8.48 29.22 10.02
C GLY A 229 7.85 28.53 11.25
N GLY A 230 8.09 27.21 11.40
CA GLY A 230 7.90 26.44 12.65
C GLY A 230 6.96 25.23 12.62
N PHE A 231 5.83 25.30 11.92
CA PHE A 231 4.78 24.24 11.93
C PHE A 231 4.32 23.80 10.53
N SER A 232 5.13 24.08 9.51
CA SER A 232 4.70 23.89 8.11
C SER A 232 4.26 22.46 7.81
N LEU A 233 4.93 21.44 8.38
CA LEU A 233 4.67 20.04 8.03
C LEU A 233 3.30 19.56 8.51
N ALA A 234 2.96 19.78 9.79
CA ALA A 234 1.69 19.32 10.35
C ALA A 234 0.51 20.11 9.75
N ALA A 235 0.62 21.44 9.66
CA ALA A 235 -0.44 22.26 9.09
C ALA A 235 -0.66 21.96 7.59
N ALA A 236 0.42 21.81 6.80
CA ALA A 236 0.30 21.42 5.39
C ALA A 236 -0.30 20.01 5.23
N SER A 237 -0.02 19.10 6.16
CA SER A 237 -0.60 17.76 6.15
C SER A 237 -2.14 17.82 6.20
N TYR A 238 -2.73 18.66 7.05
CA TYR A 238 -4.20 18.81 7.09
C TYR A 238 -4.79 19.36 5.78
N ILE A 239 -4.10 20.26 5.08
CA ILE A 239 -4.55 20.71 3.76
C ILE A 239 -4.55 19.55 2.76
N LEU A 240 -3.46 18.77 2.71
CA LEU A 240 -3.36 17.61 1.82
C LEU A 240 -4.44 16.58 2.15
N LEU A 241 -4.66 16.29 3.43
CA LEU A 241 -5.70 15.38 3.88
C LEU A 241 -7.09 15.87 3.43
N GLY A 242 -7.44 17.15 3.64
CA GLY A 242 -8.72 17.71 3.20
C GLY A 242 -8.93 17.66 1.69
N LEU A 243 -7.92 17.99 0.90
CA LEU A 243 -8.00 17.93 -0.57
C LEU A 243 -8.18 16.48 -1.06
N THR A 244 -7.40 15.55 -0.53
CA THR A 244 -7.49 14.13 -0.95
C THR A 244 -8.75 13.44 -0.43
N SER A 245 -9.22 13.76 0.79
CA SER A 245 -10.50 13.27 1.34
C SER A 245 -11.71 13.69 0.51
N THR A 246 -11.58 14.75 -0.29
CA THR A 246 -12.68 15.32 -1.09
C THR A 246 -12.52 15.16 -2.60
N GLY A 247 -11.61 14.27 -3.03
CA GLY A 247 -11.40 13.92 -4.43
C GLY A 247 -10.74 15.02 -5.27
N GLN A 248 -10.03 15.95 -4.62
CA GLN A 248 -9.27 17.02 -5.27
C GLN A 248 -7.80 16.62 -5.49
N ASP A 249 -7.57 15.37 -5.90
CA ASP A 249 -6.22 14.80 -6.04
C ASP A 249 -5.34 15.56 -7.05
N ASP A 250 -5.97 16.22 -8.04
CA ASP A 250 -5.31 16.99 -9.09
C ASP A 250 -4.94 18.43 -8.64
N ASP A 251 -5.33 18.86 -7.44
CA ASP A 251 -4.94 20.17 -6.92
C ASP A 251 -3.40 20.25 -6.81
N PRO A 252 -2.76 21.29 -7.38
CA PRO A 252 -1.30 21.39 -7.39
C PRO A 252 -0.68 21.38 -5.98
N ARG A 253 -1.43 21.77 -4.94
CA ARG A 253 -1.01 21.70 -3.54
C ARG A 253 -0.84 20.26 -3.07
N VAL A 254 -1.62 19.29 -3.54
CA VAL A 254 -1.46 17.87 -3.16
C VAL A 254 -0.07 17.38 -3.53
N LYS A 255 0.34 17.59 -4.79
CA LYS A 255 1.68 17.23 -5.25
C LYS A 255 2.77 18.07 -4.58
N GLY A 256 2.55 19.38 -4.43
CA GLY A 256 3.52 20.29 -3.81
C GLY A 256 3.80 19.96 -2.35
N ILE A 257 2.75 19.82 -1.54
CA ILE A 257 2.82 19.43 -0.13
C ILE A 257 3.38 18.02 0.00
N GLY A 258 2.88 17.05 -0.78
CA GLY A 258 3.37 15.66 -0.72
C GLY A 258 4.89 15.55 -0.94
N ASN A 259 5.43 16.29 -1.91
CA ASN A 259 6.87 16.37 -2.13
C ASN A 259 7.62 17.06 -0.99
N HIS A 260 7.05 18.14 -0.44
CA HIS A 260 7.64 18.84 0.71
C HIS A 260 7.73 17.92 1.92
N LEU A 261 6.67 17.17 2.23
CA LEU A 261 6.65 16.20 3.33
C LEU A 261 7.70 15.10 3.13
N LYS A 262 7.78 14.51 1.92
CA LYS A 262 8.79 13.48 1.59
C LYS A 262 10.22 13.95 1.83
N GLN A 263 10.50 15.22 1.57
CA GLN A 263 11.84 15.80 1.71
C GLN A 263 12.17 16.20 3.16
N ASN A 264 11.17 16.54 3.96
CA ASN A 264 11.38 17.24 5.24
C ASN A 264 10.83 16.48 6.46
N PHE A 265 10.25 15.28 6.31
CA PHE A 265 9.62 14.58 7.43
C PHE A 265 10.56 14.36 8.63
N ARG A 266 11.88 14.23 8.42
CA ARG A 266 12.86 14.06 9.51
C ARG A 266 12.98 15.27 10.44
N ASP A 267 12.50 16.43 10.00
CA ASP A 267 12.51 17.67 10.77
C ASP A 267 11.28 17.83 11.66
N ILE A 268 10.33 16.88 11.64
CA ILE A 268 9.13 16.90 12.51
C ILE A 268 9.47 17.12 13.99
N ARG A 269 10.57 16.51 14.47
CA ARG A 269 11.02 16.62 15.87
C ARG A 269 11.47 18.02 16.29
N LYS A 270 11.85 18.87 15.32
CA LYS A 270 12.28 20.25 15.55
C LYS A 270 11.10 21.20 15.74
N ALA A 271 9.89 20.70 15.59
CA ALA A 271 8.71 21.52 15.71
C ALA A 271 8.34 21.73 17.19
N HIS A 272 7.79 22.91 17.47
CA HIS A 272 7.41 23.32 18.81
C HIS A 272 6.12 22.61 19.25
N ALA A 273 6.06 22.21 20.54
CA ALA A 273 4.92 21.61 21.25
C ALA A 273 4.25 20.35 20.63
N CYS A 274 3.95 19.36 21.47
CA CYS A 274 3.12 18.18 21.14
C CYS A 274 3.63 17.28 19.98
N GLY A 275 4.77 16.61 20.19
CA GLY A 275 5.40 15.75 19.18
C GLY A 275 4.46 14.71 18.54
N TYR A 276 3.54 14.10 19.29
CA TYR A 276 2.61 13.10 18.77
C TYR A 276 1.73 13.62 17.62
N LEU A 277 1.35 14.90 17.65
CA LEU A 277 0.49 15.46 16.61
C LEU A 277 1.19 15.52 15.27
N HIS A 278 2.44 15.97 15.29
CA HIS A 278 3.18 16.20 14.07
C HIS A 278 3.52 14.87 13.41
N HIS A 279 3.84 13.84 14.22
CA HIS A 279 4.04 12.49 13.71
C HIS A 279 2.76 11.94 13.09
N PHE A 280 1.61 12.06 13.77
CA PHE A 280 0.34 11.57 13.23
C PHE A 280 -0.03 12.26 11.91
N ALA A 281 -0.06 13.59 11.88
CA ALA A 281 -0.51 14.34 10.71
C ALA A 281 0.37 14.06 9.48
N VAL A 282 1.69 14.07 9.65
CA VAL A 282 2.61 13.80 8.53
C VAL A 282 2.58 12.32 8.11
N ALA A 283 2.47 11.39 9.06
CA ALA A 283 2.29 9.97 8.75
C ALA A 283 1.05 9.75 7.88
N ALA A 284 -0.09 10.30 8.31
CA ALA A 284 -1.36 10.20 7.62
C ALA A 284 -1.31 10.83 6.21
N ALA A 285 -0.70 12.00 6.08
CA ALA A 285 -0.56 12.66 4.78
C ALA A 285 0.38 11.90 3.83
N LEU A 286 1.54 11.41 4.31
CA LEU A 286 2.43 10.60 3.50
C LEU A 286 1.79 9.27 3.08
N HIS A 287 0.97 8.67 3.94
CA HIS A 287 0.15 7.52 3.58
C HIS A 287 -0.81 7.83 2.43
N ARG A 288 -1.49 8.99 2.47
CA ARG A 288 -2.37 9.46 1.37
C ARG A 288 -1.63 9.72 0.07
N VAL A 289 -0.39 10.22 0.13
CA VAL A 289 0.46 10.39 -1.06
C VAL A 289 0.79 9.04 -1.70
N GLY A 290 0.98 8.00 -0.89
CA GLY A 290 1.12 6.62 -1.35
C GLY A 290 2.24 5.85 -0.66
N PRO A 291 2.35 4.53 -0.93
CA PRO A 291 3.27 3.64 -0.24
C PRO A 291 4.74 4.06 -0.37
N GLU A 292 5.15 4.58 -1.53
CA GLU A 292 6.53 5.07 -1.75
C GLU A 292 6.87 6.32 -0.93
N ALA A 293 5.86 7.13 -0.58
CA ALA A 293 6.05 8.31 0.25
C ALA A 293 6.06 7.95 1.74
N TYR A 294 5.24 6.98 2.14
CA TYR A 294 5.14 6.54 3.54
C TYR A 294 6.30 5.65 3.99
N ALA A 295 6.78 4.74 3.14
CA ALA A 295 7.80 3.76 3.53
C ALA A 295 9.09 4.39 4.10
N PRO A 296 9.67 5.48 3.53
CA PRO A 296 10.84 6.12 4.13
C PRO A 296 10.56 6.75 5.51
N PHE A 297 9.32 7.21 5.74
CA PHE A 297 8.90 7.75 7.02
C PHE A 297 8.75 6.64 8.06
N SER A 298 8.08 5.54 7.73
CA SER A 298 7.88 4.43 8.67
C SER A 298 9.22 3.75 8.99
N GLU A 299 10.08 3.55 8.00
CA GLU A 299 11.44 3.05 8.23
C GLU A 299 12.20 3.94 9.22
N TYR A 300 12.20 5.26 9.02
CA TYR A 300 12.95 6.16 9.87
C TYR A 300 12.36 6.33 11.26
N TYR A 301 11.07 6.66 11.40
CA TYR A 301 10.50 6.92 12.73
C TYR A 301 9.99 5.66 13.40
N LEU A 302 9.23 4.84 12.69
CA LEU A 302 8.54 3.71 13.29
C LEU A 302 9.52 2.56 13.58
N HIS A 303 10.25 2.08 12.58
CA HIS A 303 11.10 0.90 12.73
C HIS A 303 12.43 1.18 13.42
N GLN A 304 13.06 2.33 13.19
CA GLN A 304 14.35 2.64 13.83
C GLN A 304 14.20 3.19 15.26
N TYR A 305 13.11 3.90 15.57
CA TYR A 305 13.01 4.62 16.85
C TYR A 305 11.80 4.23 17.71
N VAL A 306 10.58 4.23 17.18
CA VAL A 306 9.38 4.01 18.01
C VAL A 306 9.27 2.56 18.48
N ILE A 307 9.30 1.59 17.57
CA ILE A 307 9.13 0.17 17.92
C ILE A 307 10.29 -0.33 18.82
N PRO A 308 11.57 -0.03 18.54
CA PRO A 308 12.67 -0.48 19.41
C PRO A 308 12.66 0.13 20.81
N ASN A 309 12.09 1.32 20.98
CA ASN A 309 11.97 2.00 22.28
C ASN A 309 10.57 1.87 22.90
N MET A 310 9.72 0.99 22.36
CA MET A 310 8.44 0.64 22.95
C MET A 310 8.64 -0.22 24.20
N ARG A 311 7.80 0.01 25.21
CA ARG A 311 7.85 -0.76 26.46
C ARG A 311 7.39 -2.20 26.24
N PRO A 312 7.76 -3.15 27.11
CA PRO A 312 7.33 -4.54 27.00
C PRO A 312 5.81 -4.75 26.99
N ASP A 313 5.05 -3.81 27.55
CA ASP A 313 3.58 -3.80 27.59
C ASP A 313 2.94 -3.20 26.32
N GLY A 314 3.74 -2.76 25.34
CA GLY A 314 3.28 -2.13 24.10
C GLY A 314 3.08 -0.62 24.19
N THR A 315 3.31 0.00 25.35
CA THR A 315 3.11 1.45 25.49
C THR A 315 4.37 2.23 25.11
N VAL A 316 4.19 3.51 24.75
CA VAL A 316 5.28 4.47 24.57
C VAL A 316 5.03 5.71 25.40
N GLY A 317 6.10 6.36 25.85
CA GLY A 317 6.07 7.66 26.49
C GLY A 317 5.83 8.79 25.49
N ASN A 318 5.96 10.03 25.96
CA ASN A 318 5.78 11.21 25.12
C ASN A 318 6.80 11.26 23.99
N PHE A 319 6.33 11.51 22.76
CA PHE A 319 7.21 11.79 21.63
C PHE A 319 8.11 12.99 21.93
N PRO A 320 9.43 12.88 21.65
CA PRO A 320 10.34 13.99 21.87
C PRO A 320 9.97 15.17 20.96
N ASN A 321 9.95 16.38 21.54
CA ASN A 321 9.66 17.62 20.86
C ASN A 321 10.72 18.68 21.20
N ASP A 322 10.98 19.59 20.26
CA ASP A 322 11.94 20.70 20.43
C ASP A 322 13.33 20.26 20.96
N SER A 323 13.72 19.03 20.63
CA SER A 323 14.99 18.47 21.08
C SER A 323 16.05 18.65 20.00
N SER A 324 17.14 19.33 20.36
CA SER A 324 18.35 19.40 19.56
C SER A 324 19.22 18.13 19.70
N ASP A 325 18.83 17.19 20.55
CA ASP A 325 19.58 15.93 20.71
C ASP A 325 19.62 15.12 19.42
N ASP A 326 20.54 14.17 19.37
CA ASP A 326 20.51 13.10 18.38
C ASP A 326 19.17 12.32 18.47
N PRO A 327 18.53 11.95 17.33
CA PRO A 327 17.27 11.20 17.35
C PRO A 327 17.33 9.92 18.19
N ALA A 328 18.43 9.16 18.18
CA ALA A 328 18.52 7.93 18.96
C ALA A 328 18.43 8.22 20.47
N LYS A 329 19.06 9.29 20.93
CA LYS A 329 18.98 9.74 22.33
C LYS A 329 17.58 10.26 22.66
N ALA A 330 17.00 11.09 21.80
CA ALA A 330 15.68 11.68 22.03
C ALA A 330 14.58 10.61 22.12
N TYR A 331 14.61 9.62 21.25
CA TYR A 331 13.60 8.55 21.20
C TYR A 331 13.81 7.44 22.23
N ALA A 332 15.00 7.32 22.82
CA ALA A 332 15.23 6.41 23.94
C ALA A 332 14.32 6.72 25.14
N ALA A 333 13.88 7.98 25.29
CA ALA A 333 12.96 8.40 26.35
C ALA A 333 11.56 7.79 26.22
N LEU A 334 11.16 7.29 25.04
CA LEU A 334 9.86 6.63 24.85
C LEU A 334 9.68 5.41 25.76
N ARG A 335 10.75 4.75 26.18
CA ARG A 335 10.65 3.56 27.06
C ARG A 335 10.45 3.92 28.54
N GLU A 336 10.70 5.18 28.91
CA GLU A 336 10.78 5.61 30.30
C GLU A 336 9.41 5.83 30.96
N SER A 337 8.39 6.16 30.16
CA SER A 337 7.03 6.40 30.62
C SER A 337 5.99 5.78 29.70
N SER A 338 4.73 5.77 30.14
CA SER A 338 3.58 5.29 29.38
C SER A 338 2.62 6.45 29.19
N ASP A 339 2.36 6.82 27.93
CA ASP A 339 1.44 7.88 27.55
C ASP A 339 0.38 7.35 26.58
N TYR A 340 -0.89 7.52 26.93
CA TYR A 340 -2.01 6.96 26.16
C TYR A 340 -2.09 7.56 24.75
N VAL A 341 -1.89 8.88 24.65
CA VAL A 341 -1.97 9.62 23.37
C VAL A 341 -0.84 9.20 22.43
N SER A 342 0.39 9.17 22.93
CA SER A 342 1.57 8.75 22.16
C SER A 342 1.47 7.29 21.75
N THR A 343 0.92 6.42 22.62
CA THR A 343 0.62 5.03 22.26
C THR A 343 -0.42 4.94 21.14
N ALA A 344 -1.47 5.77 21.17
CA ALA A 344 -2.44 5.82 20.08
C ALA A 344 -1.83 6.27 18.75
N VAL A 345 -0.94 7.27 18.76
CA VAL A 345 -0.21 7.69 17.55
C VAL A 345 0.73 6.61 17.04
N ALA A 346 1.46 5.92 17.91
CA ALA A 346 2.31 4.80 17.51
C ALA A 346 1.49 3.67 16.86
N VAL A 347 0.33 3.34 17.41
CA VAL A 347 -0.60 2.37 16.80
C VAL A 347 -1.09 2.83 15.44
N ALA A 348 -1.51 4.08 15.29
CA ALA A 348 -1.92 4.64 14.01
C ALA A 348 -0.79 4.54 12.96
N MET A 349 0.45 4.89 13.33
CA MET A 349 1.62 4.76 12.46
C MET A 349 1.86 3.32 11.99
N ILE A 350 1.73 2.32 12.88
CA ILE A 350 1.85 0.90 12.48
C ILE A 350 0.74 0.53 11.50
N LEU A 351 -0.50 0.92 11.80
CA LEU A 351 -1.66 0.60 10.96
C LEU A 351 -1.58 1.23 9.57
N LEU A 352 -0.99 2.42 9.45
CA LEU A 352 -0.77 3.12 8.16
C LEU A 352 0.19 2.37 7.22
N GLU A 353 0.90 1.35 7.67
CA GLU A 353 1.66 0.45 6.77
C GLU A 353 0.75 -0.46 5.95
N ARG A 354 -0.50 -0.68 6.38
CA ARG A 354 -1.51 -1.37 5.55
C ARG A 354 -1.99 -0.41 4.47
N PRO A 355 -1.89 -0.76 3.17
CA PRO A 355 -2.48 0.03 2.11
C PRO A 355 -3.96 0.31 2.39
N ASN A 356 -4.38 1.57 2.20
CA ASN A 356 -5.73 2.03 2.47
C ASN A 356 -6.21 1.94 3.92
N ALA A 357 -5.32 1.82 4.92
CA ALA A 357 -5.71 1.95 6.33
C ALA A 357 -6.40 3.27 6.63
N PHE A 358 -5.94 4.32 5.96
CA PHE A 358 -6.42 5.68 6.07
C PHE A 358 -6.61 6.26 4.68
N SER A 359 -7.44 5.61 3.85
CA SER A 359 -7.79 6.11 2.52
C SER A 359 -8.93 7.12 2.59
N PRO A 360 -8.98 8.09 1.65
CA PRO A 360 -10.15 8.92 1.49
C PRO A 360 -11.34 8.03 1.23
N MET A 361 -12.50 8.43 1.75
CA MET A 361 -13.73 7.81 1.28
C MET A 361 -13.76 7.93 -0.24
N ARG A 362 -13.96 6.81 -0.93
CA ARG A 362 -14.18 6.87 -2.37
C ARG A 362 -15.52 7.57 -2.56
N ILE A 363 -15.49 8.84 -2.95
CA ILE A 363 -16.68 9.53 -3.37
C ILE A 363 -17.01 9.13 -4.80
N LYS A 364 -18.30 9.11 -5.11
CA LYS A 364 -18.75 8.77 -6.45
C LYS A 364 -18.31 9.85 -7.44
N LYS A 365 -17.48 9.48 -8.43
CA LYS A 365 -17.05 10.43 -9.47
C LYS A 365 -18.21 10.73 -10.44
N PRO A 366 -18.35 11.96 -10.95
CA PRO A 366 -19.30 12.26 -12.02
C PRO A 366 -19.11 11.29 -13.20
N GLY A 367 -20.20 10.73 -13.72
CA GLY A 367 -20.19 9.76 -14.83
C GLY A 367 -19.89 8.30 -14.44
N SER A 368 -19.69 8.01 -13.15
CA SER A 368 -19.64 6.62 -12.66
C SER A 368 -21.03 5.96 -12.63
N MET A 369 -21.07 4.63 -12.65
CA MET A 369 -22.30 3.81 -12.56
C MET A 369 -23.14 4.24 -11.36
N SER A 370 -24.47 4.33 -11.46
CA SER A 370 -25.35 4.73 -10.35
C SER A 370 -25.25 3.77 -9.13
N ASN A 371 -25.57 4.23 -7.91
CA ASN A 371 -25.65 3.37 -6.72
C ASN A 371 -26.71 2.29 -6.91
N LYS A 372 -27.86 2.62 -7.52
CA LYS A 372 -28.91 1.65 -7.80
C LYS A 372 -28.44 0.55 -8.73
N ASP A 373 -27.73 0.90 -9.80
CA ASP A 373 -27.20 -0.07 -10.77
C ASP A 373 -26.08 -0.92 -10.15
N ALA A 374 -25.13 -0.28 -9.45
CA ALA A 374 -24.06 -0.98 -8.77
C ALA A 374 -24.61 -1.97 -7.73
N PHE A 375 -25.56 -1.53 -6.89
CA PHE A 375 -26.21 -2.38 -5.90
C PHE A 375 -26.97 -3.53 -6.57
N LYS A 376 -27.75 -3.26 -7.61
CA LYS A 376 -28.49 -4.30 -8.36
C LYS A 376 -27.54 -5.35 -8.94
N ILE A 377 -26.50 -4.93 -9.66
CA ILE A 377 -25.51 -5.84 -10.25
C ILE A 377 -24.82 -6.65 -9.15
N ALA A 378 -24.49 -6.02 -8.03
CA ALA A 378 -23.86 -6.68 -6.89
C ALA A 378 -24.78 -7.73 -6.26
N SER A 379 -26.04 -7.40 -6.00
CA SER A 379 -27.04 -8.33 -5.45
C SER A 379 -27.31 -9.51 -6.39
N GLU A 380 -27.42 -9.26 -7.70
CA GLU A 380 -27.58 -10.32 -8.69
C GLU A 380 -26.35 -11.23 -8.78
N ALA A 381 -25.14 -10.66 -8.71
CA ALA A 381 -23.91 -11.45 -8.66
C ALA A 381 -23.84 -12.30 -7.38
N LEU A 382 -24.20 -11.72 -6.22
CA LEU A 382 -24.24 -12.42 -4.94
C LEU A 382 -25.22 -13.60 -4.99
N ALA A 383 -26.42 -13.40 -5.56
CA ALA A 383 -27.43 -14.45 -5.72
C ALA A 383 -26.95 -15.61 -6.61
N ARG A 384 -26.05 -15.34 -7.57
CA ARG A 384 -25.41 -16.37 -8.42
C ARG A 384 -24.16 -16.99 -7.79
N GLY A 385 -23.75 -16.56 -6.60
CA GLY A 385 -22.51 -17.00 -5.95
C GLY A 385 -21.22 -16.40 -6.54
N ASP A 386 -21.33 -15.37 -7.38
CA ASP A 386 -20.18 -14.64 -7.93
C ASP A 386 -19.71 -13.57 -6.92
N LEU A 387 -19.01 -14.05 -5.88
CA LEU A 387 -18.57 -13.23 -4.75
C LEU A 387 -17.63 -12.09 -5.17
N ALA A 388 -16.78 -12.35 -6.15
CA ALA A 388 -15.83 -11.39 -6.69
C ALA A 388 -16.53 -10.17 -7.28
N ARG A 389 -17.49 -10.43 -8.18
CA ARG A 389 -18.27 -9.40 -8.84
C ARG A 389 -19.22 -8.70 -7.89
N ALA A 390 -19.84 -9.46 -6.97
CA ALA A 390 -20.67 -8.91 -5.92
C ALA A 390 -19.87 -7.90 -5.08
N TYR A 391 -18.71 -8.31 -4.56
CA TYR A 391 -17.85 -7.45 -3.77
C TYR A 391 -17.43 -6.19 -4.53
N LYS A 392 -16.97 -6.35 -5.78
CA LYS A 392 -16.56 -5.24 -6.63
C LYS A 392 -17.65 -4.19 -6.76
N HIS A 393 -18.88 -4.59 -7.08
CA HIS A 393 -19.95 -3.63 -7.33
C HIS A 393 -20.60 -3.11 -6.05
N PHE A 394 -20.66 -3.88 -4.95
CA PHE A 394 -21.02 -3.29 -3.67
C PHE A 394 -20.01 -2.21 -3.23
N ALA A 395 -18.72 -2.39 -3.53
CA ALA A 395 -17.69 -1.37 -3.28
C ALA A 395 -17.80 -0.13 -4.21
N GLU A 396 -18.63 -0.18 -5.25
CA GLU A 396 -18.98 0.95 -6.12
C GLU A 396 -20.25 1.68 -5.67
N VAL A 397 -20.97 1.13 -4.67
CA VAL A 397 -22.04 1.82 -3.95
C VAL A 397 -21.38 2.73 -2.92
N LEU A 398 -21.24 3.99 -3.29
CA LEU A 398 -20.46 4.99 -2.58
C LEU A 398 -21.35 6.18 -2.23
N PRO A 399 -21.03 6.97 -1.20
CA PRO A 399 -21.75 8.21 -0.92
C PRO A 399 -21.72 9.19 -2.10
N PHE A 400 -22.74 10.04 -2.16
CA PHE A 400 -23.02 10.98 -3.25
C PHE A 400 -23.38 10.30 -4.56
N GLY A 401 -24.01 9.12 -4.46
CA GLY A 401 -24.69 8.51 -5.59
C GLY A 401 -26.12 9.02 -5.76
N ASP A 402 -26.83 8.42 -6.70
CA ASP A 402 -28.27 8.66 -6.91
C ASP A 402 -29.15 8.10 -5.78
N ASP A 403 -28.58 7.29 -4.87
CA ASP A 403 -29.26 6.76 -3.68
C ASP A 403 -28.26 6.38 -2.59
N ASP A 404 -28.04 7.29 -1.64
CA ASP A 404 -27.10 7.07 -0.52
C ASP A 404 -27.67 6.12 0.55
N SER A 405 -28.98 5.85 0.54
CA SER A 405 -29.58 4.87 1.47
C SER A 405 -29.11 3.43 1.20
N LEU A 406 -28.53 3.18 0.02
CA LEU A 406 -27.96 1.88 -0.36
C LEU A 406 -26.55 1.68 0.19
N VAL A 407 -25.83 2.73 0.59
CA VAL A 407 -24.46 2.62 1.13
C VAL A 407 -24.40 1.69 2.35
N PRO A 408 -25.19 1.91 3.43
CA PRO A 408 -25.16 1.02 4.59
C PRO A 408 -25.62 -0.41 4.26
N GLN A 409 -26.51 -0.57 3.28
CA GLN A 409 -26.94 -1.90 2.82
C GLN A 409 -25.83 -2.64 2.08
N ALA A 410 -25.12 -1.94 1.18
CA ALA A 410 -23.99 -2.49 0.43
C ALA A 410 -22.86 -2.90 1.36
N GLN A 411 -22.55 -2.05 2.36
CA GLN A 411 -21.59 -2.36 3.41
C GLN A 411 -21.99 -3.61 4.21
N ALA A 412 -23.27 -3.76 4.55
CA ALA A 412 -23.77 -4.94 5.26
C ALA A 412 -23.65 -6.22 4.40
N GLU A 413 -23.97 -6.16 3.11
CA GLU A 413 -23.80 -7.29 2.18
C GLU A 413 -22.32 -7.63 1.95
N MET A 414 -21.44 -6.63 1.77
CA MET A 414 -20.00 -6.85 1.68
C MET A 414 -19.47 -7.58 2.92
N LYS A 415 -19.91 -7.19 4.11
CA LYS A 415 -19.52 -7.85 5.36
C LYS A 415 -19.91 -9.33 5.38
N LYS A 416 -21.06 -9.70 4.80
CA LYS A 416 -21.46 -11.12 4.65
C LYS A 416 -20.56 -11.90 3.69
N ILE A 417 -19.92 -11.23 2.73
CA ILE A 417 -18.93 -11.84 1.83
C ILE A 417 -17.56 -11.92 2.52
N GLU A 418 -17.17 -10.87 3.25
CA GLU A 418 -15.88 -10.76 3.92
C GLU A 418 -15.74 -11.70 5.12
N GLU A 419 -16.79 -11.93 5.89
CA GLU A 419 -16.72 -12.77 7.11
C GLU A 419 -16.36 -14.24 6.80
N PRO A 420 -16.99 -14.93 5.82
CA PRO A 420 -16.55 -16.25 5.39
C PRO A 420 -15.13 -16.28 4.81
N LEU A 421 -14.69 -15.21 4.15
CA LEU A 421 -13.32 -15.08 3.68
C LEU A 421 -12.35 -14.96 4.86
N LYS A 422 -12.66 -14.12 5.85
CA LYS A 422 -11.86 -13.95 7.07
C LYS A 422 -11.73 -15.28 7.83
N GLN A 423 -12.83 -16.03 7.97
CA GLN A 423 -12.82 -17.36 8.58
C GLN A 423 -11.98 -18.35 7.75
N ALA A 424 -12.10 -18.35 6.43
CA ALA A 424 -11.31 -19.19 5.55
C ALA A 424 -9.81 -18.86 5.61
N VAL A 425 -9.44 -17.57 5.66
CA VAL A 425 -8.04 -17.12 5.83
C VAL A 425 -7.52 -17.57 7.19
N GLN A 426 -8.31 -17.43 8.25
CA GLN A 426 -7.91 -17.86 9.59
C GLN A 426 -7.71 -19.38 9.66
N ALA A 427 -8.64 -20.17 9.11
CA ALA A 427 -8.50 -21.62 9.02
C ALA A 427 -7.28 -22.04 8.18
N ALA A 428 -7.00 -21.33 7.09
CA ALA A 428 -5.81 -21.56 6.28
C ALA A 428 -4.52 -21.26 7.04
N ARG A 429 -4.50 -20.21 7.88
CA ARG A 429 -3.38 -19.88 8.76
C ARG A 429 -3.16 -20.90 9.87
N GLU A 430 -4.23 -21.44 10.45
CA GLU A 430 -4.14 -22.51 11.44
C GLU A 430 -3.60 -23.81 10.82
N PHE A 431 -4.09 -24.15 9.63
CA PHE A 431 -3.58 -25.28 8.84
C PHE A 431 -2.10 -25.11 8.46
N ASP A 432 -1.72 -23.90 8.04
CA ASP A 432 -0.33 -23.51 7.74
C ASP A 432 0.56 -23.66 8.99
N ALA A 433 0.14 -23.16 10.14
CA ALA A 433 0.90 -23.27 11.40
C ALA A 433 1.13 -24.73 11.81
N GLN A 434 0.09 -25.56 11.76
CA GLN A 434 0.20 -27.00 12.06
C GLN A 434 1.07 -27.74 11.04
N GLY A 435 0.90 -27.42 9.75
CA GLY A 435 1.68 -28.02 8.67
C GLY A 435 3.16 -27.64 8.72
N ILE A 436 3.50 -26.41 9.12
CA ILE A 436 4.89 -25.98 9.32
C ILE A 436 5.55 -26.76 10.44
N GLU A 437 4.90 -26.89 11.60
CA GLU A 437 5.49 -27.64 12.72
C GLU A 437 5.71 -29.11 12.34
N LYS A 438 4.75 -29.73 11.64
CA LYS A 438 4.92 -31.07 11.08
C LYS A 438 6.09 -31.14 10.09
N ALA A 439 6.20 -30.18 9.18
CA ALA A 439 7.29 -30.13 8.20
C ALA A 439 8.65 -29.96 8.86
N LYS A 440 8.76 -29.16 9.94
CA LYS A 440 10.01 -29.03 10.73
C LYS A 440 10.43 -30.38 11.34
N MET A 441 9.50 -31.09 11.98
CA MET A 441 9.79 -32.42 12.55
C MET A 441 10.26 -33.41 11.47
N GLN A 442 9.66 -33.36 10.28
CA GLN A 442 10.06 -34.19 9.13
C GLN A 442 11.46 -33.83 8.64
N LEU A 443 11.81 -32.54 8.60
CA LEU A 443 13.16 -32.10 8.22
C LEU A 443 14.20 -32.54 9.25
N ASP A 444 13.89 -32.48 10.54
CA ASP A 444 14.78 -32.97 11.61
C ASP A 444 15.01 -34.48 11.50
N ALA A 445 13.99 -35.23 11.08
CA ALA A 445 14.08 -36.65 10.75
C ALA A 445 14.70 -36.94 9.37
N LYS A 446 15.11 -35.91 8.62
CA LYS A 446 15.64 -35.99 7.23
C LYS A 446 14.64 -36.56 6.21
N GLU A 447 13.35 -36.46 6.47
CA GLU A 447 12.24 -36.87 5.58
C GLU A 447 11.85 -35.74 4.61
N TYR A 448 12.80 -35.27 3.80
CA TYR A 448 12.61 -34.09 2.94
C TYR A 448 11.38 -34.16 2.01
N MET A 449 11.08 -35.33 1.44
CA MET A 449 9.91 -35.49 0.57
C MET A 449 8.59 -35.34 1.34
N SER A 450 8.55 -35.83 2.57
CA SER A 450 7.38 -35.72 3.45
C SER A 450 7.10 -34.25 3.80
N ALA A 451 8.16 -33.48 4.07
CA ALA A 451 8.08 -32.03 4.31
C ALA A 451 7.59 -31.27 3.06
N VAL A 452 8.09 -31.63 1.86
CA VAL A 452 7.64 -31.06 0.57
C VAL A 452 6.14 -31.27 0.39
N LEU A 453 5.64 -32.48 0.56
CA LEU A 453 4.21 -32.80 0.40
C LEU A 453 3.34 -32.03 1.40
N THR A 454 3.82 -31.85 2.63
CA THR A 454 3.12 -31.04 3.65
C THR A 454 3.01 -29.57 3.21
N TYR A 455 4.11 -28.96 2.75
CA TYR A 455 4.08 -27.58 2.25
C TYR A 455 3.22 -27.42 0.98
N GLU A 456 3.23 -28.38 0.06
CA GLU A 456 2.37 -28.37 -1.12
C GLU A 456 0.88 -28.44 -0.75
N GLY A 457 0.53 -29.21 0.29
CA GLY A 457 -0.82 -29.21 0.85
C GLY A 457 -1.25 -27.83 1.34
N ILE A 458 -0.35 -27.10 2.03
CA ILE A 458 -0.61 -25.72 2.49
C ILE A 458 -0.80 -24.79 1.29
N VAL A 459 0.07 -24.88 0.27
CA VAL A 459 -0.05 -24.07 -0.96
C VAL A 459 -1.40 -24.30 -1.64
N LYS A 460 -1.82 -25.56 -1.79
CA LYS A 460 -3.11 -25.90 -2.42
C LYS A 460 -4.30 -25.30 -1.66
N ASN A 461 -4.26 -25.33 -0.33
CA ASN A 461 -5.30 -24.72 0.50
C ASN A 461 -5.43 -23.20 0.26
N TYR A 462 -4.30 -22.48 0.21
CA TYR A 462 -4.31 -21.06 -0.13
C TYR A 462 -4.71 -20.80 -1.60
N GLU A 463 -4.34 -21.65 -2.55
CA GLU A 463 -4.77 -21.53 -3.95
C GLU A 463 -6.29 -21.67 -4.11
N GLU A 464 -6.91 -22.59 -3.36
CA GLU A 464 -8.36 -22.74 -3.33
C GLU A 464 -9.05 -21.49 -2.77
N LEU A 465 -8.47 -20.87 -1.73
CA LEU A 465 -8.93 -19.60 -1.19
C LEU A 465 -8.80 -18.48 -2.23
N VAL A 466 -7.64 -18.38 -2.89
CA VAL A 466 -7.39 -17.37 -3.95
C VAL A 466 -8.39 -17.52 -5.10
N ARG A 467 -8.69 -18.76 -5.49
CA ARG A 467 -9.67 -19.06 -6.54
C ARG A 467 -11.09 -18.69 -6.12
N LYS A 468 -11.51 -19.09 -4.92
CA LYS A 468 -12.87 -18.87 -4.41
C LYS A 468 -13.21 -17.40 -4.21
N TYR A 469 -12.21 -16.60 -3.82
CA TYR A 469 -12.37 -15.18 -3.49
C TYR A 469 -11.61 -14.27 -4.46
N ALA A 470 -11.36 -14.72 -5.69
CA ALA A 470 -10.61 -13.98 -6.69
C ALA A 470 -11.12 -12.53 -6.84
N GLY A 471 -10.22 -11.56 -6.95
CA GLY A 471 -10.59 -10.14 -7.08
C GLY A 471 -10.90 -9.42 -5.77
N MET A 472 -10.97 -10.12 -4.63
CA MET A 472 -11.08 -9.47 -3.31
C MET A 472 -9.70 -9.02 -2.79
N PRO A 473 -9.56 -7.83 -2.18
CA PRO A 473 -8.28 -7.30 -1.70
C PRO A 473 -7.55 -8.23 -0.72
N GLN A 474 -8.31 -8.90 0.16
CA GLN A 474 -7.79 -9.76 1.22
C GLN A 474 -7.10 -11.03 0.66
N VAL A 475 -7.30 -11.37 -0.62
CA VAL A 475 -6.61 -12.48 -1.29
C VAL A 475 -5.14 -12.16 -1.59
N GLY A 476 -4.74 -10.89 -1.57
CA GLY A 476 -3.35 -10.48 -1.73
C GLY A 476 -2.42 -11.18 -0.73
N ASP A 477 -2.84 -11.27 0.53
CA ASP A 477 -2.08 -11.91 1.60
C ASP A 477 -1.87 -13.41 1.33
N ALA A 478 -2.91 -14.10 0.85
CA ALA A 478 -2.83 -15.52 0.48
C ALA A 478 -1.87 -15.76 -0.70
N LYS A 479 -1.89 -14.87 -1.72
CA LYS A 479 -0.94 -14.93 -2.84
C LYS A 479 0.50 -14.72 -2.38
N GLY A 480 0.73 -13.74 -1.50
CA GLY A 480 2.03 -13.50 -0.88
C GLY A 480 2.55 -14.74 -0.15
N ARG A 481 1.68 -15.37 0.66
CA ARG A 481 2.01 -16.58 1.40
C ARG A 481 2.34 -17.77 0.51
N ILE A 482 1.59 -17.99 -0.57
CA ILE A 482 1.90 -19.02 -1.58
C ILE A 482 3.31 -18.81 -2.15
N ALA A 483 3.67 -17.56 -2.48
CA ALA A 483 4.98 -17.25 -3.02
C ALA A 483 6.11 -17.55 -2.02
N GLU A 484 5.93 -17.25 -0.73
CA GLU A 484 6.87 -17.61 0.33
C GLU A 484 7.04 -19.13 0.46
N LEU A 485 5.93 -19.87 0.56
CA LEU A 485 5.98 -21.33 0.71
C LEU A 485 6.65 -22.00 -0.49
N ARG A 486 6.40 -21.51 -1.71
CA ARG A 486 7.09 -22.01 -2.92
C ARG A 486 8.60 -21.77 -2.90
N LYS A 487 9.08 -20.68 -2.29
CA LYS A 487 10.52 -20.44 -2.08
C LYS A 487 11.14 -21.46 -1.11
N ILE A 488 10.37 -21.94 -0.12
CA ILE A 488 10.79 -22.99 0.82
C ILE A 488 10.77 -24.37 0.15
N ILE A 489 9.72 -24.70 -0.62
CA ILE A 489 9.56 -25.99 -1.28
C ILE A 489 10.69 -26.26 -2.29
N SER A 490 11.11 -25.24 -3.05
CA SER A 490 12.09 -25.40 -4.13
C SER A 490 13.42 -26.06 -3.70
N PRO A 491 14.14 -25.56 -2.67
CA PRO A 491 15.37 -26.21 -2.20
C PRO A 491 15.13 -27.58 -1.55
N LEU A 492 13.98 -27.79 -0.88
CA LEU A 492 13.65 -29.07 -0.26
C LEU A 492 13.43 -30.18 -1.28
N ARG A 493 12.81 -29.87 -2.43
CA ARG A 493 12.68 -30.82 -3.56
C ARG A 493 14.05 -31.29 -4.05
N ILE A 494 15.01 -30.37 -4.19
CA ILE A 494 16.37 -30.69 -4.61
C ILE A 494 17.02 -31.63 -3.60
N GLN A 495 16.94 -31.31 -2.30
CA GLN A 495 17.48 -32.16 -1.23
C GLN A 495 16.84 -33.56 -1.21
N ALA A 496 15.52 -33.65 -1.40
CA ALA A 496 14.81 -34.93 -1.39
C ALA A 496 15.28 -35.88 -2.51
N VAL A 497 15.57 -35.33 -3.70
CA VAL A 497 16.12 -36.10 -4.83
C VAL A 497 17.51 -36.64 -4.50
N TYR A 498 18.39 -35.80 -3.95
CA TYR A 498 19.75 -36.22 -3.59
C TYR A 498 19.79 -37.21 -2.41
N SER A 499 18.93 -37.04 -1.40
CA SER A 499 18.87 -37.98 -0.28
C SER A 499 18.37 -39.36 -0.69
N GLY A 500 17.44 -39.43 -1.67
CA GLY A 500 16.96 -40.70 -2.21
C GLY A 500 18.03 -41.48 -2.99
N GLN A 501 18.94 -40.77 -3.68
CA GLN A 501 20.04 -41.38 -4.42
C GLN A 501 21.15 -41.90 -3.50
N ALA A 502 21.44 -41.22 -2.38
CA ALA A 502 22.48 -41.64 -1.44
C ALA A 502 22.13 -42.92 -0.67
N ALA A 503 20.83 -43.19 -0.44
CA ALA A 503 20.38 -44.42 0.23
C ALA A 503 20.34 -45.66 -0.70
N GLY A 504 20.39 -45.48 -2.02
CA GLY A 504 20.30 -46.55 -3.02
C GLY A 504 21.65 -47.18 -3.42
N GLY A 505 22.75 -46.82 -2.76
CA GLY A 505 24.09 -47.27 -3.09
C GLY A 505 24.40 -48.69 -2.60
N SER A 506 23.81 -49.71 -3.23
CA SER A 506 24.43 -51.01 -3.59
C SER A 506 23.39 -51.98 -4.14
N GLY A 507 23.37 -52.14 -5.47
CA GLY A 507 22.86 -53.35 -6.11
C GLY A 507 21.69 -53.17 -7.07
N VAL A 508 22.01 -53.39 -8.35
CA VAL A 508 21.12 -53.77 -9.47
C VAL A 508 20.34 -52.63 -10.14
N GLY A 509 20.52 -52.55 -11.47
CA GLY A 509 20.02 -51.49 -12.34
C GLY A 509 18.49 -51.40 -12.44
N PRO A 510 17.98 -50.28 -13.00
CA PRO A 510 16.56 -49.94 -12.93
C PRO A 510 15.71 -50.85 -13.84
N PRO A 511 14.56 -51.39 -13.34
CA PRO A 511 13.59 -52.03 -14.22
C PRO A 511 12.77 -50.98 -14.97
N ALA A 512 12.45 -51.31 -16.23
CA ALA A 512 11.61 -50.49 -17.09
C ALA A 512 10.18 -50.37 -16.55
N VAL A 513 9.67 -49.14 -16.43
CA VAL A 513 8.30 -48.85 -16.02
C VAL A 513 7.39 -48.90 -17.24
N GLN A 514 6.42 -49.82 -17.25
CA GLN A 514 5.29 -49.82 -18.19
C GLN A 514 4.14 -48.94 -17.66
N PRO A 515 3.43 -48.19 -18.52
CA PRO A 515 2.26 -47.41 -18.11
C PRO A 515 1.02 -48.31 -18.07
N ASN A 516 0.39 -48.40 -16.89
CA ASN A 516 -0.93 -49.03 -16.75
C ASN A 516 -2.02 -47.97 -16.94
N ALA A 517 -2.96 -48.28 -17.83
CA ALA A 517 -4.21 -47.55 -18.03
C ALA A 517 -5.23 -47.93 -16.93
N SER A 518 -5.92 -46.95 -16.34
CA SER A 518 -7.22 -47.19 -15.73
C SER A 518 -8.18 -46.06 -16.06
N SER A 519 -9.37 -46.49 -16.48
CA SER A 519 -10.52 -45.70 -16.91
C SER A 519 -11.41 -45.35 -15.72
N GLY A 520 -11.84 -44.09 -15.64
CA GLY A 520 -12.91 -43.65 -14.75
C GLY A 520 -13.73 -42.54 -15.42
N ASN A 521 -14.91 -42.90 -15.92
CA ASN A 521 -15.87 -41.99 -16.56
C ASN A 521 -16.53 -41.07 -15.52
N SER A 522 -16.33 -39.77 -15.67
CA SER A 522 -17.26 -38.73 -15.22
C SER A 522 -17.49 -37.76 -16.38
N PRO A 523 -18.74 -37.32 -16.65
CA PRO A 523 -19.01 -36.41 -17.76
C PRO A 523 -18.38 -35.04 -17.45
N PRO A 524 -17.70 -34.40 -18.42
CA PRO A 524 -17.09 -33.10 -18.21
C PRO A 524 -18.20 -32.04 -18.08
N VAL A 525 -18.18 -31.31 -16.98
CA VAL A 525 -18.88 -30.03 -16.85
C VAL A 525 -18.19 -29.06 -17.80
N ASP A 526 -18.95 -28.40 -18.67
CA ASP A 526 -18.44 -27.43 -19.63
C ASP A 526 -17.95 -26.15 -18.93
N LEU A 527 -16.65 -26.16 -18.60
CA LEU A 527 -15.91 -25.07 -17.94
C LEU A 527 -15.66 -23.85 -18.83
N ALA A 528 -15.90 -23.94 -20.14
CA ALA A 528 -15.57 -22.87 -21.08
C ALA A 528 -16.51 -21.66 -20.97
N ALA A 529 -17.75 -21.85 -20.52
CA ALA A 529 -18.76 -20.79 -20.50
C ALA A 529 -18.63 -19.79 -19.33
N VAL A 530 -17.89 -20.14 -18.26
CA VAL A 530 -17.96 -19.41 -16.97
C VAL A 530 -16.73 -18.53 -16.69
N THR A 531 -15.59 -18.82 -17.31
CA THR A 531 -14.32 -18.11 -17.01
C THR A 531 -13.91 -17.09 -18.07
N GLY A 532 -14.65 -17.03 -19.17
CA GLY A 532 -14.21 -16.33 -20.37
C GLY A 532 -12.85 -16.79 -20.89
N ALA A 533 -12.29 -17.91 -20.39
CA ALA A 533 -10.98 -18.42 -20.78
C ALA A 533 -10.93 -18.59 -22.31
N PHE A 534 -9.80 -18.21 -22.92
CA PHE A 534 -9.62 -18.52 -24.34
C PHE A 534 -9.69 -20.04 -24.49
N ALA A 535 -10.42 -20.49 -25.52
CA ALA A 535 -10.34 -21.89 -25.91
C ALA A 535 -8.85 -22.23 -26.07
N PRO A 536 -8.36 -23.33 -25.45
CA PRO A 536 -6.98 -23.73 -25.62
C PRO A 536 -6.68 -23.78 -27.12
N ALA A 537 -5.57 -23.17 -27.55
CA ALA A 537 -5.28 -23.15 -28.97
C ALA A 537 -5.19 -24.58 -29.50
N ASP A 538 -5.66 -24.77 -30.72
CA ASP A 538 -5.58 -26.03 -31.43
C ASP A 538 -4.15 -26.63 -31.32
N ALA A 539 -4.07 -27.95 -31.12
CA ALA A 539 -2.81 -28.66 -30.97
C ALA A 539 -1.89 -28.43 -32.18
N GLU A 540 -2.47 -28.32 -33.38
CA GLU A 540 -1.73 -28.02 -34.61
C GLU A 540 -1.09 -26.62 -34.56
N LYS A 541 -1.84 -25.61 -34.09
CA LYS A 541 -1.33 -24.23 -33.92
C LYS A 541 -0.26 -24.15 -32.84
N THR A 542 -0.44 -24.87 -31.75
CA THR A 542 0.56 -24.92 -30.67
C THR A 542 1.87 -25.53 -31.17
N LYS A 543 1.81 -26.62 -31.94
CA LYS A 543 2.99 -27.24 -32.55
C LYS A 543 3.65 -26.34 -33.60
N ALA A 544 2.88 -25.63 -34.41
CA ALA A 544 3.41 -24.67 -35.37
C ALA A 544 4.13 -23.49 -34.69
N ALA A 545 3.54 -22.95 -33.62
CA ALA A 545 4.16 -21.90 -32.80
C ALA A 545 5.45 -22.38 -32.13
N GLU A 546 5.45 -23.62 -31.60
CA GLU A 546 6.63 -24.23 -30.97
C GLU A 546 7.78 -24.42 -31.96
N ASN A 547 7.49 -24.92 -33.16
CA ASN A 547 8.51 -25.06 -34.21
C ASN A 547 9.09 -23.69 -34.63
N ARG A 548 8.24 -22.66 -34.74
CA ARG A 548 8.68 -21.29 -35.06
C ARG A 548 9.56 -20.71 -33.95
N LEU A 549 9.15 -20.86 -32.69
CA LEU A 549 9.95 -20.42 -31.55
C LEU A 549 11.30 -21.14 -31.50
N LYS A 550 11.32 -22.46 -31.74
CA LYS A 550 12.54 -23.26 -31.82
C LYS A 550 13.49 -22.75 -32.91
N ALA A 551 12.98 -22.49 -34.10
CA ALA A 551 13.78 -21.93 -35.20
C ALA A 551 14.36 -20.55 -34.85
N ARG A 552 13.53 -19.64 -34.31
CA ARG A 552 13.98 -18.29 -33.90
C ARG A 552 15.03 -18.31 -32.80
N VAL A 553 14.92 -19.23 -31.83
CA VAL A 553 15.95 -19.42 -30.81
C VAL A 553 17.26 -19.90 -31.44
N ALA A 554 17.22 -20.85 -32.39
CA ALA A 554 18.41 -21.30 -33.10
C ALA A 554 19.08 -20.15 -33.88
N ASP A 555 18.30 -19.37 -34.65
CA ASP A 555 18.80 -18.19 -35.38
C ASP A 555 19.46 -17.18 -34.44
N ALA A 556 18.84 -16.90 -33.29
CA ALA A 556 19.36 -15.97 -32.32
C ALA A 556 20.69 -16.44 -31.72
N ILE A 557 20.84 -17.75 -31.46
CA ILE A 557 22.10 -18.34 -30.99
C ILE A 557 23.18 -18.27 -32.07
N GLU A 558 22.85 -18.58 -33.32
CA GLU A 558 23.78 -18.51 -34.46
C GLU A 558 24.28 -17.08 -34.69
N ALA A 559 23.41 -16.08 -34.51
CA ALA A 559 23.75 -14.66 -34.54
C ALA A 559 24.58 -14.19 -33.32
N GLY A 560 25.01 -15.08 -32.43
CA GLY A 560 25.78 -14.76 -31.22
C GLY A 560 24.93 -14.24 -30.06
N GLY A 561 23.60 -14.26 -30.20
CA GLY A 561 22.65 -13.97 -29.14
C GLY A 561 22.70 -15.02 -28.03
N ARG A 562 22.13 -14.66 -26.88
CA ARG A 562 22.07 -15.51 -25.68
C ARG A 562 20.66 -15.54 -25.12
N PRO A 563 19.71 -16.26 -25.77
CA PRO A 563 18.33 -16.31 -25.33
C PRO A 563 18.23 -16.82 -23.89
N ARG A 564 17.40 -16.17 -23.08
CA ARG A 564 17.28 -16.44 -21.64
C ARG A 564 15.84 -16.75 -21.27
N CYS A 565 15.68 -17.66 -20.32
CA CYS A 565 14.39 -17.87 -19.67
C CYS A 565 14.57 -18.33 -18.23
N THR A 566 13.52 -18.21 -17.42
CA THR A 566 13.51 -18.76 -16.06
C THR A 566 12.90 -20.14 -16.12
N SER A 567 13.74 -21.18 -16.01
CA SER A 567 13.28 -22.56 -16.08
C SER A 567 12.40 -22.89 -14.88
N LYS A 568 11.19 -23.41 -15.14
CA LYS A 568 10.33 -23.99 -14.11
C LYS A 568 10.92 -25.25 -13.50
N LEU A 569 11.68 -26.02 -14.27
CA LEU A 569 12.32 -27.24 -13.81
C LEU A 569 13.39 -26.94 -12.75
N PHE A 570 14.23 -25.93 -12.99
CA PHE A 570 15.35 -25.60 -12.09
C PHE A 570 15.06 -24.44 -11.11
N GLY A 571 14.00 -23.67 -11.34
CA GLY A 571 13.67 -22.49 -10.53
C GLY A 571 14.70 -21.36 -10.62
N VAL A 572 15.56 -21.37 -11.65
CA VAL A 572 16.62 -20.38 -11.89
C VAL A 572 16.60 -19.90 -13.33
N ARG A 573 17.21 -18.74 -13.58
CA ARG A 573 17.43 -18.27 -14.95
C ARG A 573 18.45 -19.15 -15.65
N MET A 574 18.17 -19.51 -16.88
CA MET A 574 19.07 -20.23 -17.76
C MET A 574 19.30 -19.46 -19.06
N VAL A 575 20.49 -19.63 -19.62
CA VAL A 575 20.93 -19.06 -20.89
C VAL A 575 21.16 -20.21 -21.85
N LEU A 576 20.52 -20.17 -23.03
CA LEU A 576 20.71 -21.19 -24.06
C LEU A 576 22.02 -20.90 -24.80
N LEU A 577 22.93 -21.87 -24.80
CA LEU A 577 24.24 -21.77 -25.44
C LEU A 577 24.27 -22.40 -26.83
N SER A 578 23.54 -23.50 -27.01
CA SER A 578 23.40 -24.19 -28.30
C SER A 578 22.03 -24.85 -28.40
N LEU A 579 21.56 -25.04 -29.63
CA LEU A 579 20.34 -25.78 -29.97
C LEU A 579 20.57 -26.46 -31.32
N ASN A 580 20.49 -27.79 -31.37
CA ASN A 580 20.63 -28.54 -32.61
C ASN A 580 19.26 -28.88 -33.24
N GLU A 581 19.27 -29.40 -34.48
CA GLU A 581 18.05 -29.77 -35.22
C GLU A 581 17.19 -30.80 -34.46
N ARG A 582 17.82 -31.73 -33.73
CA ARG A 582 17.14 -32.74 -32.90
C ARG A 582 16.46 -32.14 -31.66
N GLY A 583 16.67 -30.84 -31.40
CA GLY A 583 16.14 -30.15 -30.23
C GLY A 583 16.94 -30.41 -28.97
N GLU A 584 18.18 -30.89 -29.07
CA GLU A 584 19.08 -30.97 -27.93
C GLU A 584 19.74 -29.59 -27.75
N MET A 585 19.77 -29.13 -26.51
CA MET A 585 20.23 -27.82 -26.10
C MET A 585 21.29 -27.96 -25.03
N GLN A 586 22.35 -27.16 -25.10
CA GLN A 586 23.19 -26.91 -23.95
C GLN A 586 22.75 -25.60 -23.29
N VAL A 587 22.47 -25.64 -21.99
CA VAL A 587 22.10 -24.45 -21.22
C VAL A 587 23.10 -24.17 -20.11
N GLU A 588 23.34 -22.89 -19.84
CA GLU A 588 24.10 -22.40 -18.68
C GLU A 588 23.13 -21.86 -17.64
N LEU A 589 23.24 -22.32 -16.40
CA LEU A 589 22.42 -21.83 -15.30
C LEU A 589 23.07 -20.58 -14.67
N GLU A 590 22.27 -19.58 -14.29
CA GLU A 590 22.77 -18.32 -13.70
C GLU A 590 23.57 -18.55 -12.40
N LYS A 591 23.28 -19.63 -11.68
CA LYS A 591 24.01 -20.05 -10.47
C LYS A 591 25.22 -20.97 -10.76
N GLY A 592 25.61 -21.08 -12.02
CA GLY A 592 26.71 -21.92 -12.49
C GLY A 592 26.26 -23.32 -12.91
N GLY A 593 27.09 -23.95 -13.74
CA GLY A 593 26.85 -25.28 -14.31
C GLY A 593 26.30 -25.22 -15.74
N ARG A 594 26.64 -26.24 -16.53
CA ARG A 594 26.07 -26.49 -17.85
C ARG A 594 25.31 -27.80 -17.82
N VAL A 595 24.13 -27.81 -18.43
CA VAL A 595 23.25 -28.98 -18.47
C VAL A 595 22.76 -29.15 -19.91
N ASP A 596 22.74 -30.40 -20.38
CA ASP A 596 22.13 -30.73 -21.65
C ASP A 596 20.64 -31.04 -21.44
N LEU A 597 19.77 -30.39 -22.21
CA LEU A 597 18.32 -30.52 -22.16
C LEU A 597 17.77 -30.82 -23.56
N ARG A 598 16.58 -31.39 -23.62
CA ARG A 598 15.79 -31.47 -24.85
C ARG A 598 14.73 -30.38 -24.84
N TRP A 599 14.44 -29.80 -26.01
CA TRP A 599 13.42 -28.79 -26.21
C TRP A 599 12.07 -29.22 -25.65
N SER A 600 11.72 -30.50 -25.83
CA SER A 600 10.50 -31.11 -25.30
C SER A 600 10.40 -31.16 -23.77
N GLN A 601 11.48 -30.83 -23.04
CA GLN A 601 11.46 -30.72 -21.58
C GLN A 601 11.06 -29.31 -21.10
N LEU A 602 11.05 -28.30 -21.99
CA LEU A 602 10.60 -26.96 -21.67
C LEU A 602 9.09 -26.96 -21.42
N GLN A 603 8.68 -26.32 -20.33
CA GLN A 603 7.28 -26.14 -19.99
C GLN A 603 6.72 -24.88 -20.66
N PRO A 604 5.39 -24.72 -20.80
CA PRO A 604 4.80 -23.54 -21.42
C PRO A 604 5.28 -22.19 -20.83
N PRO A 605 5.49 -22.04 -19.50
CA PRO A 605 6.12 -20.86 -18.91
C PRO A 605 7.53 -20.56 -19.42
N ASP A 606 8.33 -21.59 -19.68
CA ASP A 606 9.69 -21.46 -20.19
C ASP A 606 9.66 -20.95 -21.64
N LEU A 607 8.75 -21.50 -22.45
CA LEU A 607 8.54 -21.08 -23.84
C LEU A 607 8.07 -19.62 -23.94
N ALA A 608 7.15 -19.17 -23.08
CA ALA A 608 6.74 -17.76 -23.04
C ALA A 608 7.90 -16.84 -22.67
N ALA A 609 8.70 -17.23 -21.67
CA ALA A 609 9.86 -16.44 -21.25
C ALA A 609 10.90 -16.33 -22.37
N LEU A 610 11.16 -17.41 -23.12
CA LEU A 610 12.02 -17.38 -24.31
C LEU A 610 11.46 -16.46 -25.39
N ALA A 611 10.17 -16.59 -25.72
CA ALA A 611 9.53 -15.74 -26.73
C ALA A 611 9.59 -14.26 -26.35
N MET A 612 9.36 -13.93 -25.07
CA MET A 612 9.51 -12.57 -24.56
C MET A 612 10.95 -12.06 -24.63
N ASP A 613 11.94 -12.87 -24.26
CA ASP A 613 13.36 -12.49 -24.29
C ASP A 613 13.81 -12.18 -25.73
N LEU A 614 13.42 -13.01 -26.71
CA LEU A 614 13.67 -12.77 -28.13
C LEU A 614 13.04 -11.46 -28.64
N SER A 615 11.93 -11.04 -28.03
CA SER A 615 11.21 -9.84 -28.44
C SER A 615 11.76 -8.53 -27.82
N GLN A 616 12.77 -8.60 -26.95
CA GLN A 616 13.44 -7.41 -26.40
C GLN A 616 14.41 -6.80 -27.42
N SER A 617 14.83 -5.52 -27.20
CA SER A 617 15.75 -4.60 -27.92
C SER A 617 16.08 -4.74 -29.43
N GLN A 618 16.01 -5.93 -30.03
CA GLN A 618 16.06 -6.22 -31.45
C GLN A 618 14.92 -7.16 -31.93
N GLY A 619 13.87 -7.32 -31.13
CA GLY A 619 12.72 -8.16 -31.46
C GLY A 619 12.04 -7.74 -32.76
N THR A 620 11.76 -8.73 -33.62
CA THR A 620 10.98 -8.52 -34.84
C THR A 620 9.48 -8.55 -34.53
N PRO A 621 8.61 -8.05 -35.44
CA PRO A 621 7.16 -8.26 -35.34
C PRO A 621 6.76 -9.73 -35.10
N ALA A 622 7.50 -10.68 -35.69
CA ALA A 622 7.27 -12.10 -35.50
C ALA A 622 7.59 -12.57 -34.08
N ASP A 623 8.66 -12.06 -33.47
CA ASP A 623 9.05 -12.38 -32.10
C ASP A 623 8.00 -11.85 -31.10
N HIS A 624 7.47 -10.64 -31.33
CA HIS A 624 6.36 -10.08 -30.54
C HIS A 624 5.08 -10.92 -30.65
N ALA A 625 4.76 -11.46 -31.83
CA ALA A 625 3.58 -12.30 -32.02
C ALA A 625 3.71 -13.65 -31.30
N LEU A 626 4.91 -14.25 -31.28
CA LEU A 626 5.19 -15.44 -30.49
C LEU A 626 5.03 -15.17 -28.99
N ALA A 627 5.57 -14.05 -28.49
CA ALA A 627 5.40 -13.64 -27.10
C ALA A 627 3.92 -13.49 -26.72
N ALA A 628 3.14 -12.79 -27.55
CA ALA A 628 1.69 -12.64 -27.36
C ALA A 628 0.94 -13.99 -27.34
N PHE A 629 1.27 -14.90 -28.25
CA PHE A 629 0.66 -16.23 -28.31
C PHE A 629 0.87 -17.02 -27.01
N TYR A 630 2.11 -17.11 -26.53
CA TYR A 630 2.41 -17.87 -25.32
C TYR A 630 1.89 -17.20 -24.04
N LEU A 631 1.83 -15.86 -23.99
CA LEU A 631 1.19 -15.14 -22.88
C LEU A 631 -0.32 -15.37 -22.85
N ARG A 632 -1.00 -15.38 -24.01
CA ARG A 632 -2.43 -15.74 -24.08
C ARG A 632 -2.69 -17.17 -23.60
N GLN A 633 -1.85 -18.13 -23.99
CA GLN A 633 -1.96 -19.52 -23.53
C GLN A 633 -1.79 -19.67 -22.01
N GLN A 634 -1.15 -18.70 -21.35
CA GLN A 634 -1.01 -18.65 -19.88
C GLN A 634 -2.08 -17.81 -19.18
N GLY A 635 -3.01 -17.20 -19.93
CA GLY A 635 -4.03 -16.31 -19.39
C GLY A 635 -3.54 -14.90 -19.04
N GLU A 636 -2.30 -14.54 -19.41
CA GLU A 636 -1.70 -13.21 -19.16
C GLU A 636 -2.13 -12.20 -20.23
N ARG A 637 -3.43 -11.86 -20.24
CA ARG A 637 -4.07 -11.08 -21.32
C ARG A 637 -3.48 -9.70 -21.54
N GLU A 638 -3.34 -8.91 -20.48
CA GLU A 638 -2.90 -7.52 -20.56
C GLU A 638 -1.50 -7.43 -21.17
N LYS A 639 -0.58 -8.31 -20.74
CA LYS A 639 0.76 -8.39 -21.34
C LYS A 639 0.72 -8.86 -22.79
N ALA A 640 -0.13 -9.84 -23.11
CA ALA A 640 -0.27 -10.30 -24.48
C ALA A 640 -0.73 -9.17 -25.42
N GLU A 641 -1.66 -8.32 -24.97
CA GLU A 641 -2.12 -7.11 -25.69
C GLU A 641 -0.96 -6.13 -25.93
N GLU A 642 -0.10 -5.88 -24.94
CA GLU A 642 1.08 -5.02 -25.11
C GLU A 642 2.02 -5.51 -26.23
N TYR A 643 2.20 -6.82 -26.34
CA TYR A 643 3.00 -7.42 -27.42
C TYR A 643 2.27 -7.35 -28.75
N LEU A 644 0.95 -7.60 -28.78
CA LEU A 644 0.13 -7.49 -29.98
C LEU A 644 0.19 -6.09 -30.60
N LEU A 645 0.24 -5.03 -29.79
CA LEU A 645 0.39 -3.65 -30.28
C LEU A 645 1.71 -3.44 -31.04
N LYS A 646 2.76 -4.18 -30.71
CA LYS A 646 4.10 -4.10 -31.33
C LYS A 646 4.25 -4.95 -32.59
N VAL A 647 3.33 -5.88 -32.83
CA VAL A 647 3.30 -6.74 -34.03
C VAL A 647 3.05 -5.93 -35.31
N GLY A 648 2.40 -4.76 -35.23
CA GLY A 648 2.11 -3.93 -36.40
C GLY A 648 1.17 -4.58 -37.42
N ALA A 649 1.01 -3.92 -38.58
CA ALA A 649 0.13 -4.39 -39.67
C ALA A 649 0.77 -5.52 -40.51
N GLU A 650 2.08 -5.67 -40.47
CA GLU A 650 2.83 -6.62 -41.32
C GLU A 650 2.70 -8.08 -40.87
N ALA A 651 2.14 -8.33 -39.67
CA ALA A 651 1.99 -9.68 -39.12
C ALA A 651 0.52 -10.08 -38.91
N VAL A 652 -0.39 -9.56 -39.74
CA VAL A 652 -1.79 -10.00 -39.82
C VAL A 652 -1.90 -11.50 -40.13
N GLU A 653 -1.10 -12.01 -41.06
CA GLU A 653 -1.06 -13.45 -41.38
C GLU A 653 -0.62 -14.29 -40.18
N LEU A 654 0.31 -13.77 -39.37
CA LEU A 654 0.81 -14.43 -38.17
C LEU A 654 -0.24 -14.42 -37.05
N ARG A 655 -1.01 -13.34 -36.91
CA ARG A 655 -2.19 -13.27 -36.02
C ARG A 655 -3.22 -14.32 -36.40
N GLU A 656 -3.55 -14.46 -37.68
CA GLU A 656 -4.50 -15.45 -38.17
C GLU A 656 -4.01 -16.88 -37.95
N THR A 657 -2.75 -17.16 -38.32
CA THR A 657 -2.11 -18.48 -38.15
C THR A 657 -2.14 -18.92 -36.69
N LEU A 658 -1.88 -17.99 -35.76
CA LEU A 658 -1.84 -18.25 -34.32
C LEU A 658 -3.23 -18.16 -33.65
N GLY A 659 -4.28 -17.80 -34.39
CA GLY A 659 -5.64 -17.62 -33.85
C GLY A 659 -5.78 -16.41 -32.93
N LEU A 660 -4.90 -15.41 -33.08
CA LEU A 660 -4.92 -14.15 -32.36
C LEU A 660 -5.86 -13.18 -33.10
N LYS A 661 -7.17 -13.38 -32.95
CA LYS A 661 -8.15 -12.34 -33.30
C LYS A 661 -8.13 -11.21 -32.28
#